data_AF-A0A939WVP2-F1
#
_entry.id   AF-A0A939WVP2-F1
#
_cell.length_a   1.000
_cell.length_b   1.000
_cell.length_c   1.000
_cell.angle_alpha   90.00
_cell.angle_beta   90.00
_cell.angle_gamma   90.00
#
_symmetry.space_group_name_H-M   'P 1'
#
loop_
_entity.id
_entity.type
_entity.pdbx_description
1 polymer ?
#
loop_
_entity_poly.entity_id
_entity_poly.type
_entity_poly.pdbx_seq_one_letter_code
_entity_poly.pdbx_strand_id
1 'polypeptide(L)'
;MIRKSLVFVFAFLVSLSLFAAAEPKMAVVPAAGESDAVEMAKNLSKEFKILYKTVKGAKLSDVEAATAGKFKKCGTKLKCAREESKKVKKTQYLLFPVVKATDEGYSAILYIFDKNGKIAKKQNVDVSSDTDAEDFASEVAAKLKDALANLSDSEEAGDEEEEAAPQEEAPKMTEREKKEVLRSAFKAYKAGKGKDASSLFRKAENSTLADAVDEIIQALDDAKSMTKNGDASRAVETLNKVEKKDLDLREKGYKELQFIKETNKKRRYSEPGKDEYDKAKRTFKSVKKDMKTISVWRDGEMKKLDDSMSGKLDEQKKLAEKFEEDEKKQAKAEKKQEREHQKKLETLRENVENMDTIYRDKLKKTDKEIEKLNKQLEDDRPAEEIYKKEIEEEIAAIEEKYKKGNKDLKKQLIQLKKQSKTDTEAAEKEYNDKIQALEQSNSDLEKQIKKLSKEVERLESDFEANEQKEAEKFDKSVATAEAQDSKDLEAAEKKADEETENLNKQLEDYDKKISAYTEKFDKIDGEISDFSDKQEDKISKNQEKSDKKREEIERKFESERSAAEEKAEQAYSKGQSERAKKVETIESQMFEIQDKVEKYEKDPKWQKLKKDLQAANKDLTSYEDGHDKFIEKETASVSKNYKAEQAKIDSDQKAFEANAKKEVAAFKSKKDAEKKALSADMKKAEQEKAAFEKDIKKKQATINANKNKKIKEIEGRAAKREAERNAKAKQRKAQFDKTSAEKRKQLAALEKQRETADANAEKTRDTLAQQLENKKAAAEKKVNDLEVAIEQKKDANENAIEKEKQAVYAKYEKKAETDKKAINAKIAQLENSSKKMIAERGKEEARLRAELEAAEKKTDTMKEGWEKDAAKRKAAYEANLKAAEKREAAAKAKYEQSKNSIEKQYKAKIDALIKEKSISFSVGSEFKEERDRNFEYSAYTKQLNTIKADALSAQGMEQLKDENIAEARKYFYDALYADMNSKSAQNGLQEIEKTAAAMFDRAYADVQNGDISAAKKVLIKLRKELTPKSAYYLRVLALIEDTKDGGDSED
;
A
#
# COMPACT_ATOMS: atom_id res chain seq x y z
N MET A 1 65.23 40.70 29.97
CA MET A 1 66.12 39.52 30.05
C MET A 1 66.02 38.79 28.72
N ILE A 2 66.96 39.02 27.79
CA ILE A 2 68.13 38.16 27.48
C ILE A 2 67.63 36.84 26.83
N ARG A 3 67.64 36.72 25.49
CA ARG A 3 68.74 36.22 24.61
C ARG A 3 69.11 34.76 24.91
N LYS A 4 69.51 33.88 23.99
CA LYS A 4 69.60 33.74 22.52
C LYS A 4 70.25 32.36 22.32
N SER A 5 69.93 31.64 21.24
CA SER A 5 70.77 30.71 20.43
C SER A 5 69.80 29.94 19.52
N LEU A 6 69.63 30.11 18.21
CA LEU A 6 70.41 30.62 17.07
C LEU A 6 71.53 29.69 16.56
N VAL A 7 71.17 28.96 15.49
CA VAL A 7 71.94 28.65 14.26
C VAL A 7 72.90 27.46 14.25
N PHE A 8 72.52 26.46 13.44
CA PHE A 8 73.25 25.79 12.34
C PHE A 8 72.15 24.88 11.70
N VAL A 9 71.69 25.04 10.46
CA VAL A 9 72.41 25.15 9.19
C VAL A 9 71.57 25.95 8.20
N PHE A 10 72.18 27.00 7.69
CA PHE A 10 71.82 27.78 6.53
C PHE A 10 72.59 27.17 5.36
N ALA A 11 71.96 26.27 4.60
CA ALA A 11 72.49 25.75 3.33
C ALA A 11 71.35 25.15 2.51
N PHE A 12 70.58 26.02 1.86
CA PHE A 12 69.91 25.85 0.54
C PHE A 12 68.86 26.97 0.38
N LEU A 13 69.35 28.21 0.32
CA LEU A 13 68.68 29.26 -0.45
C LEU A 13 69.28 29.20 -1.86
N VAL A 14 68.40 29.37 -2.85
CA VAL A 14 68.67 29.58 -4.29
C VAL A 14 68.73 28.32 -5.16
N SER A 15 67.54 27.84 -5.56
CA SER A 15 67.27 27.44 -6.96
C SER A 15 65.77 27.22 -7.17
N LEU A 16 65.23 27.90 -8.20
CA LEU A 16 63.87 27.79 -8.79
C LEU A 16 62.75 28.53 -8.01
N SER A 17 62.42 29.81 -8.24
CA SER A 17 62.09 30.50 -9.51
C SER A 17 61.36 29.60 -10.51
N LEU A 18 60.13 30.00 -10.86
CA LEU A 18 59.15 29.37 -11.75
C LEU A 18 58.20 28.40 -11.03
N PHE A 19 57.16 28.94 -10.39
CA PHE A 19 55.84 28.39 -10.69
C PHE A 19 55.60 28.65 -12.18
N ALA A 20 56.11 27.74 -13.02
CA ALA A 20 55.61 27.58 -14.36
C ALA A 20 54.11 27.31 -14.18
N ALA A 21 53.30 28.33 -14.43
CA ALA A 21 51.92 28.12 -14.80
C ALA A 21 51.99 27.08 -15.91
N ALA A 22 51.63 25.82 -15.61
CA ALA A 22 51.65 24.75 -16.59
C ALA A 22 50.88 25.26 -17.80
N GLU A 23 51.60 25.48 -18.90
CA GLU A 23 51.02 25.99 -20.13
C GLU A 23 49.92 25.00 -20.58
N PRO A 24 48.79 25.49 -21.08
CA PRO A 24 47.67 24.64 -21.47
C PRO A 24 48.14 23.61 -22.52
N LYS A 25 48.15 22.31 -22.15
CA LYS A 25 48.58 21.24 -23.06
C LYS A 25 47.63 21.03 -24.24
N MET A 26 46.35 21.44 -24.16
CA MET A 26 45.37 21.14 -25.20
C MET A 26 44.29 22.22 -25.39
N ALA A 27 44.07 22.69 -26.61
CA ALA A 27 42.91 23.51 -27.01
C ALA A 27 41.77 22.62 -27.53
N VAL A 28 40.51 22.99 -27.24
CA VAL A 28 39.32 22.31 -27.78
C VAL A 28 38.55 23.28 -28.66
N VAL A 29 38.30 22.90 -29.92
CA VAL A 29 37.43 23.68 -30.81
C VAL A 29 35.99 23.14 -30.81
N PRO A 30 34.98 23.94 -31.19
CA PRO A 30 33.59 23.47 -31.24
C PRO A 30 33.43 22.21 -32.09
N ALA A 31 32.56 21.32 -31.66
CA ALA A 31 32.24 20.11 -32.40
C ALA A 31 31.58 20.44 -33.75
N ALA A 32 32.00 19.72 -34.79
CA ALA A 32 31.44 19.86 -36.13
C ALA A 32 30.53 18.65 -36.44
N GLY A 33 29.35 18.91 -37.01
CA GLY A 33 28.44 17.89 -37.51
C GLY A 33 27.95 18.25 -38.91
N GLU A 34 27.48 17.24 -39.64
CA GLU A 34 26.79 17.39 -40.93
C GLU A 34 25.40 16.74 -40.84
N SER A 35 24.49 17.14 -41.72
CA SER A 35 23.08 16.68 -41.78
C SER A 35 22.41 16.61 -40.40
N ASP A 36 21.95 15.42 -40.01
CA ASP A 36 21.13 15.19 -38.82
C ASP A 36 21.94 15.30 -37.51
N ALA A 37 23.27 15.34 -37.59
CA ALA A 37 24.15 15.52 -36.44
C ALA A 37 24.50 16.98 -36.12
N VAL A 38 24.03 17.96 -36.92
CA VAL A 38 24.36 19.39 -36.73
C VAL A 38 23.84 19.91 -35.39
N GLU A 39 22.61 19.58 -35.02
CA GLU A 39 22.01 20.06 -33.77
C GLU A 39 22.66 19.41 -32.55
N MET A 40 22.91 18.10 -32.62
CA MET A 40 23.63 17.37 -31.58
C MET A 40 25.06 17.90 -31.39
N ALA A 41 25.80 18.16 -32.48
CA ALA A 41 27.13 18.77 -32.41
C ALA A 41 27.12 20.17 -31.76
N LYS A 42 26.08 20.97 -32.05
CA LYS A 42 25.92 22.32 -31.48
C LYS A 42 25.61 22.25 -29.98
N ASN A 43 24.77 21.32 -29.54
CA ASN A 43 24.44 21.14 -28.13
C ASN A 43 25.63 20.55 -27.36
N LEU A 44 26.28 19.52 -27.92
CA LEU A 44 27.50 18.93 -27.37
C LEU A 44 28.62 19.97 -27.21
N SER A 45 28.75 20.91 -28.15
CA SER A 45 29.72 22.03 -28.04
C SER A 45 29.43 22.99 -26.88
N LYS A 46 28.16 23.15 -26.47
CA LYS A 46 27.80 23.97 -25.29
C LYS A 46 28.20 23.24 -24.02
N GLU A 47 27.90 21.95 -23.94
CA GLU A 47 28.20 21.12 -22.76
C GLU A 47 29.70 20.92 -22.56
N PHE A 48 30.47 20.80 -23.65
CA PHE A 48 31.93 20.76 -23.62
C PHE A 48 32.58 21.98 -22.95
N LYS A 49 31.95 23.16 -23.00
CA LYS A 49 32.48 24.35 -22.30
C LYS A 49 32.40 24.22 -20.77
N ILE A 50 31.47 23.42 -20.27
CA ILE A 50 31.22 23.21 -18.84
C ILE A 50 32.07 22.03 -18.35
N LEU A 51 32.02 20.90 -19.07
CA LEU A 51 32.64 19.64 -18.67
C LEU A 51 34.17 19.62 -18.77
N TYR A 52 34.79 20.24 -19.77
CA TYR A 52 36.26 20.15 -19.90
C TYR A 52 37.05 21.00 -18.90
N LYS A 53 36.38 21.91 -18.17
CA LYS A 53 37.02 22.63 -17.04
C LYS A 53 37.31 21.70 -15.85
N THR A 54 36.68 20.53 -15.78
CA THR A 54 36.88 19.55 -14.69
C THR A 54 37.92 18.47 -15.04
N VAL A 55 38.41 18.43 -16.30
CA VAL A 55 39.45 17.47 -16.73
C VAL A 55 40.84 18.03 -16.43
N LYS A 56 41.51 17.45 -15.42
CA LYS A 56 42.85 17.86 -14.94
C LYS A 56 43.89 17.81 -16.08
N GLY A 57 44.45 18.97 -16.45
CA GLY A 57 45.45 19.10 -17.53
C GLY A 57 44.92 19.67 -18.86
N ALA A 58 43.60 19.76 -19.03
CA ALA A 58 42.96 20.44 -20.14
C ALA A 58 42.52 21.84 -19.68
N LYS A 59 43.30 22.88 -19.99
CA LYS A 59 42.81 24.26 -19.90
C LYS A 59 42.20 24.60 -21.24
N LEU A 60 40.89 24.84 -21.28
CA LEU A 60 40.24 25.51 -22.41
C LEU A 60 40.89 26.89 -22.58
N SER A 61 41.87 27.02 -23.47
CA SER A 61 42.05 28.31 -24.12
C SER A 61 40.88 28.42 -25.07
N ASP A 62 39.95 29.35 -24.84
CA ASP A 62 39.07 29.81 -25.90
C ASP A 62 40.01 30.19 -27.06
N VAL A 63 40.05 29.34 -28.08
CA VAL A 63 40.72 29.66 -29.34
C VAL A 63 40.08 30.99 -29.75
N GLU A 64 40.87 32.08 -29.72
CA GLU A 64 40.40 33.47 -29.83
C GLU A 64 39.24 33.54 -30.83
N ALA A 65 38.16 34.27 -30.54
CA ALA A 65 36.92 34.23 -31.32
C ALA A 65 37.14 34.36 -32.85
N ALA A 66 38.21 35.03 -33.27
CA ALA A 66 38.69 35.13 -34.65
C ALA A 66 39.14 33.80 -35.30
N THR A 67 39.73 32.87 -34.53
CA THR A 67 40.15 31.52 -34.95
C THR A 67 39.04 30.47 -34.84
N ALA A 68 38.15 30.56 -33.85
CA ALA A 68 37.00 29.65 -33.73
C ALA A 68 36.05 29.74 -34.96
N GLY A 69 35.88 30.94 -35.52
CA GLY A 69 35.11 31.16 -36.75
C GLY A 69 35.71 30.48 -38.00
N LYS A 70 37.03 30.23 -38.03
CA LYS A 70 37.70 29.56 -39.16
C LYS A 70 37.52 28.05 -39.13
N PHE A 71 37.60 27.43 -37.94
CA PHE A 71 37.29 26.00 -37.77
C PHE A 71 35.80 25.70 -38.03
N LYS A 72 34.89 26.63 -37.70
CA LYS A 72 33.47 26.49 -38.05
C LYS A 72 33.23 26.45 -39.56
N LYS A 73 34.03 27.16 -40.37
CA LYS A 73 33.99 27.11 -41.84
C LYS A 73 34.54 25.79 -42.42
N CYS A 74 35.33 25.05 -41.66
CA CYS A 74 35.84 23.75 -42.10
C CYS A 74 34.77 22.65 -42.10
N GLY A 75 33.63 22.82 -41.42
CA GLY A 75 32.61 21.76 -41.30
C GLY A 75 33.24 20.48 -40.75
N THR A 76 32.93 19.31 -41.32
CA THR A 76 33.58 18.04 -40.94
C THR A 76 34.89 17.74 -41.73
N LYS A 77 35.35 18.67 -42.59
CA LYS A 77 36.46 18.46 -43.52
C LYS A 77 37.82 18.48 -42.81
N LEU A 78 38.36 17.29 -42.59
CA LEU A 78 39.62 17.07 -41.86
C LEU A 78 40.84 17.77 -42.48
N LYS A 79 40.92 17.89 -43.82
CA LYS A 79 42.02 18.60 -44.50
C LYS A 79 42.04 20.09 -44.15
N CYS A 80 40.88 20.73 -44.09
CA CYS A 80 40.74 22.14 -43.67
C CYS A 80 41.10 22.30 -42.18
N ALA A 81 40.57 21.43 -41.32
CA ALA A 81 40.85 21.47 -39.89
C ALA A 81 42.35 21.27 -39.58
N ARG A 82 43.04 20.43 -40.36
CA ARG A 82 44.50 20.23 -40.29
C ARG A 82 45.30 21.47 -40.66
N GLU A 83 44.88 22.22 -41.68
CA GLU A 83 45.58 23.44 -42.10
C GLU A 83 45.37 24.59 -41.12
N GLU A 84 44.17 24.68 -40.52
CA GLU A 84 43.88 25.67 -39.48
C GLU A 84 44.55 25.30 -38.15
N SER A 85 44.70 24.01 -37.80
CA SER A 85 45.36 23.61 -36.54
C SER A 85 46.84 23.99 -36.49
N LYS A 86 47.56 23.94 -37.63
CA LYS A 86 48.96 24.43 -37.75
C LYS A 86 49.13 25.91 -37.41
N LYS A 87 48.06 26.71 -37.50
CA LYS A 87 48.08 28.15 -37.24
C LYS A 87 47.91 28.47 -35.76
N VAL A 88 47.54 27.49 -34.93
CA VAL A 88 47.35 27.65 -33.48
C VAL A 88 48.66 27.35 -32.74
N LYS A 89 49.49 28.38 -32.53
CA LYS A 89 50.85 28.23 -31.98
C LYS A 89 50.96 28.19 -30.44
N LYS A 90 49.85 28.42 -29.71
CA LYS A 90 49.84 28.58 -28.23
C LYS A 90 49.49 27.31 -27.45
N THR A 91 49.30 26.15 -28.10
CA THR A 91 48.91 24.89 -27.46
C THR A 91 49.67 23.69 -28.02
N GLN A 92 50.00 22.70 -27.19
CA GLN A 92 50.72 21.48 -27.64
C GLN A 92 49.84 20.55 -28.48
N TYR A 93 48.56 20.46 -28.14
CA TYR A 93 47.56 19.67 -28.84
C TYR A 93 46.28 20.47 -29.12
N LEU A 94 45.55 20.11 -30.17
CA LEU A 94 44.24 20.67 -30.51
C LEU A 94 43.24 19.55 -30.78
N LEU A 95 42.15 19.53 -30.02
CA LEU A 95 41.04 18.60 -30.17
C LEU A 95 39.98 19.19 -31.12
N PHE A 96 39.70 18.46 -32.19
CA PHE A 96 38.63 18.72 -33.15
C PHE A 96 37.60 17.57 -33.10
N PRO A 97 36.46 17.77 -32.41
CA PRO A 97 35.39 16.77 -32.34
C PRO A 97 34.52 16.81 -33.60
N VAL A 98 34.23 15.65 -34.19
CA VAL A 98 33.31 15.50 -35.32
C VAL A 98 32.19 14.54 -34.94
N VAL A 99 30.94 15.02 -34.92
CA VAL A 99 29.75 14.21 -34.62
C VAL A 99 29.10 13.75 -35.90
N LYS A 100 28.70 12.48 -35.92
CA LYS A 100 27.97 11.83 -37.02
C LYS A 100 26.72 11.15 -36.48
N ALA A 101 25.64 11.20 -37.25
CA ALA A 101 24.50 10.35 -37.02
C ALA A 101 24.81 8.94 -37.52
N THR A 102 24.34 7.93 -36.80
CA THR A 102 24.47 6.51 -37.10
C THR A 102 23.10 5.85 -36.93
N ASP A 103 22.90 4.67 -37.51
CA ASP A 103 21.59 3.97 -37.45
C ASP A 103 21.16 3.65 -36.00
N GLU A 104 22.11 3.59 -35.07
CA GLU A 104 21.89 3.26 -33.64
C GLU A 104 21.93 4.49 -32.71
N GLY A 105 22.20 5.70 -33.24
CA GLY A 105 22.34 6.92 -32.43
C GLY A 105 23.37 7.90 -32.97
N TYR A 106 24.25 8.42 -32.13
CA TYR A 106 25.29 9.39 -32.52
C TYR A 106 26.70 8.89 -32.19
N SER A 107 27.65 9.23 -33.06
CA SER A 107 29.07 8.92 -32.86
C SER A 107 29.90 10.20 -32.90
N ALA A 108 30.74 10.40 -31.88
CA ALA A 108 31.70 11.49 -31.81
C ALA A 108 33.12 10.98 -32.06
N ILE A 109 33.73 11.47 -33.13
CA ILE A 109 35.12 11.19 -33.49
C ILE A 109 35.98 12.38 -33.04
N LEU A 110 36.86 12.12 -32.09
CA LEU A 110 37.79 13.07 -31.51
C LEU A 110 39.12 13.01 -32.26
N TYR A 111 39.42 14.04 -33.05
CA TYR A 111 40.73 14.18 -33.69
C TYR A 111 41.62 15.08 -32.86
N ILE A 112 42.69 14.53 -32.30
CA ILE A 112 43.70 15.30 -31.55
C ILE A 112 44.87 15.56 -32.49
N PHE A 113 45.09 16.82 -32.83
CA PHE A 113 46.23 17.28 -33.61
C PHE A 113 47.37 17.72 -32.69
N ASP A 114 48.62 17.47 -33.08
CA ASP A 114 49.79 18.09 -32.45
C ASP A 114 50.01 19.52 -32.97
N LYS A 115 51.00 20.21 -32.38
CA LYS A 115 51.43 21.57 -32.78
C LYS A 115 51.85 21.70 -34.26
N ASN A 116 52.12 20.60 -34.96
CA ASN A 116 52.50 20.56 -36.37
C ASN A 116 51.32 20.20 -37.30
N GLY A 117 50.12 20.02 -36.74
CA GLY A 117 48.90 19.61 -37.46
C GLY A 117 48.88 18.11 -37.84
N LYS A 118 49.77 17.28 -37.30
CA LYS A 118 49.68 15.82 -37.45
C LYS A 118 48.64 15.28 -36.46
N ILE A 119 47.89 14.26 -36.84
CA ILE A 119 46.94 13.61 -35.92
C ILE A 119 47.76 12.78 -34.93
N ALA A 120 47.81 13.24 -33.68
CA ALA A 120 48.47 12.55 -32.57
C ALA A 120 47.62 11.36 -32.10
N LYS A 121 46.29 11.51 -32.06
CA LYS A 121 45.37 10.43 -31.70
C LYS A 121 44.00 10.65 -32.32
N LYS A 122 43.31 9.55 -32.63
CA LYS A 122 41.90 9.51 -33.01
C LYS A 122 41.16 8.61 -32.01
N GLN A 123 40.04 9.09 -31.47
CA GLN A 123 39.20 8.33 -30.55
C GLN A 123 37.74 8.41 -30.99
N ASN A 124 37.03 7.29 -30.99
CA ASN A 124 35.58 7.26 -31.26
C ASN A 124 34.82 7.06 -29.94
N VAL A 125 33.61 7.63 -29.87
CA VAL A 125 32.65 7.51 -28.78
C VAL A 125 31.27 7.36 -29.40
N ASP A 126 30.61 6.24 -29.16
CA ASP A 126 29.31 5.90 -29.75
C ASP A 126 28.26 5.87 -28.63
N VAL A 127 27.14 6.57 -28.83
CA VAL A 127 26.02 6.65 -27.88
C VAL A 127 24.69 6.35 -28.56
N SER A 128 23.73 5.83 -27.79
CA SER A 128 22.39 5.51 -28.26
C SER A 128 21.58 6.76 -28.60
N SER A 129 20.54 6.61 -29.43
CA SER A 129 19.69 7.71 -29.92
C SER A 129 18.89 8.45 -28.84
N ASP A 130 18.72 7.86 -27.66
CA ASP A 130 18.06 8.41 -26.47
C ASP A 130 19.02 9.14 -25.50
N THR A 131 20.34 9.10 -25.76
CA THR A 131 21.33 9.80 -24.94
C THR A 131 21.30 11.30 -25.22
N ASP A 132 21.16 12.12 -24.17
CA ASP A 132 21.16 13.58 -24.31
C ASP A 132 22.58 14.16 -24.46
N ALA A 133 22.68 15.46 -24.73
CA ALA A 133 23.97 16.11 -24.99
C ALA A 133 24.87 16.21 -23.76
N GLU A 134 24.32 16.14 -22.54
CA GLU A 134 25.09 16.24 -21.29
C GLU A 134 25.73 14.89 -20.96
N ASP A 135 24.95 13.81 -21.07
CA ASP A 135 25.43 12.45 -20.90
C ASP A 135 26.44 12.09 -22.01
N PHE A 136 26.16 12.47 -23.26
CA PHE A 136 27.11 12.28 -24.35
C PHE A 136 28.40 13.07 -24.11
N ALA A 137 28.31 14.30 -23.61
CA ALA A 137 29.51 15.08 -23.29
C ALA A 137 30.35 14.46 -22.16
N SER A 138 29.69 13.85 -21.17
CA SER A 138 30.34 13.16 -20.04
C SER A 138 31.10 11.92 -20.49
N GLU A 139 30.52 11.11 -21.39
CA GLU A 139 31.20 9.95 -21.97
C GLU A 139 32.41 10.35 -22.82
N VAL A 140 32.26 11.41 -23.63
CA VAL A 140 33.37 11.94 -24.41
C VAL A 140 34.49 12.45 -23.50
N ALA A 141 34.16 13.12 -22.40
CA ALA A 141 35.15 13.62 -21.44
C ALA A 141 35.92 12.47 -20.75
N ALA A 142 35.23 11.38 -20.39
CA ALA A 142 35.86 10.19 -19.82
C ALA A 142 36.85 9.55 -20.82
N LYS A 143 36.41 9.35 -22.07
CA LYS A 143 37.26 8.77 -23.13
C LYS A 143 38.43 9.66 -23.51
N LEU A 144 38.26 10.99 -23.47
CA LEU A 144 39.34 11.94 -23.72
C LEU A 144 40.39 11.91 -22.61
N LYS A 145 39.98 11.77 -21.35
CA LYS A 145 40.90 11.65 -20.21
C LYS A 145 41.81 10.41 -20.36
N ASP A 146 41.23 9.28 -20.76
CA ASP A 146 41.99 8.06 -21.03
C ASP A 146 42.92 8.20 -22.25
N ALA A 147 42.48 8.91 -23.29
CA ALA A 147 43.29 9.17 -24.48
C ALA A 147 44.50 10.09 -24.19
N LEU A 148 44.35 11.05 -23.27
CA LEU A 148 45.41 11.98 -22.87
C LEU A 148 46.42 11.38 -21.91
N ALA A 149 46.01 10.47 -21.02
CA ALA A 149 46.93 9.75 -20.14
C ALA A 149 47.96 8.92 -20.94
N ASN A 150 47.56 8.42 -22.11
CA ASN A 150 48.42 7.64 -23.01
C ASN A 150 49.28 8.48 -23.98
N LEU A 151 49.23 9.82 -23.88
CA LEU A 151 50.04 10.73 -24.71
C LEU A 151 51.24 11.31 -23.94
N SER A 152 51.40 11.03 -22.63
CA SER A 152 52.53 11.55 -21.82
C SER A 152 53.79 10.69 -21.85
N ASP A 153 53.72 9.46 -22.36
CA ASP A 153 54.82 8.49 -22.30
C ASP A 153 55.39 8.27 -23.70
N SER A 154 56.15 9.26 -24.18
CA SER A 154 57.07 9.03 -25.29
C SER A 154 58.27 9.96 -25.18
N GLU A 155 59.22 9.62 -24.32
CA GLU A 155 60.64 10.00 -24.49
C GLU A 155 61.54 8.80 -24.16
N GLU A 156 62.67 8.79 -24.86
CA GLU A 156 63.64 7.73 -25.09
C GLU A 156 64.40 7.25 -23.83
N ALA A 157 64.73 5.96 -23.79
CA ALA A 157 66.00 5.37 -23.34
C ALA A 157 65.83 3.84 -23.48
N GLY A 158 66.67 3.11 -24.20
CA GLY A 158 68.13 3.15 -24.12
C GLY A 158 68.55 1.90 -23.37
N ASP A 159 69.13 0.96 -24.10
CA ASP A 159 69.71 -0.30 -23.62
C ASP A 159 70.58 -0.11 -22.37
N GLU A 160 70.54 -1.05 -21.44
CA GLU A 160 71.68 -1.94 -21.15
C GLU A 160 71.34 -2.96 -20.05
N GLU A 161 71.99 -4.10 -20.22
CA GLU A 161 71.84 -5.38 -19.52
C GLU A 161 72.35 -5.34 -18.07
N GLU A 162 71.74 -6.15 -17.19
CA GLU A 162 72.55 -6.96 -16.28
C GLU A 162 71.81 -8.26 -15.91
N GLU A 163 72.61 -9.33 -15.89
CA GLU A 163 72.25 -10.73 -15.98
C GLU A 163 71.50 -11.29 -14.76
N ALA A 164 70.56 -12.21 -15.02
CA ALA A 164 70.20 -13.25 -14.06
C ALA A 164 70.27 -14.63 -14.74
N ALA A 165 71.05 -15.51 -14.11
CA ALA A 165 71.41 -16.87 -14.52
C ALA A 165 70.19 -17.82 -14.73
N PRO A 166 70.39 -18.97 -15.41
CA PRO A 166 69.36 -19.65 -16.17
C PRO A 166 68.42 -20.48 -15.28
N GLN A 167 67.11 -20.29 -15.43
CA GLN A 167 66.12 -21.29 -15.04
C GLN A 167 65.72 -22.09 -16.27
N GLU A 168 65.92 -23.41 -16.18
CA GLU A 168 65.58 -24.44 -17.15
C GLU A 168 64.23 -24.19 -17.84
N GLU A 169 64.25 -24.17 -19.18
CA GLU A 169 63.03 -24.20 -19.99
C GLU A 169 62.29 -25.52 -19.73
N ALA A 170 61.22 -25.44 -18.94
CA ALA A 170 60.20 -26.48 -18.92
C ALA A 170 59.61 -26.61 -20.33
N PRO A 171 59.25 -27.82 -20.78
CA PRO A 171 58.71 -28.04 -22.11
C PRO A 171 57.45 -27.20 -22.29
N LYS A 172 57.42 -26.34 -23.33
CA LYS A 172 56.24 -25.54 -23.68
C LYS A 172 55.05 -26.48 -23.86
N MET A 173 54.11 -26.44 -22.92
CA MET A 173 52.86 -27.18 -23.00
C MET A 173 52.16 -26.86 -24.31
N THR A 174 51.60 -27.89 -24.94
CA THR A 174 50.76 -27.74 -26.14
C THR A 174 49.49 -26.95 -25.81
N GLU A 175 48.88 -26.30 -26.80
CA GLU A 175 47.60 -25.57 -26.65
C GLU A 175 46.50 -26.42 -26.00
N ARG A 176 46.49 -27.73 -26.29
CA ARG A 176 45.53 -28.68 -25.70
C ARG A 176 45.78 -28.89 -24.21
N GLU A 177 47.03 -29.04 -23.80
CA GLU A 177 47.42 -29.19 -22.39
C GLU A 177 47.18 -27.90 -21.61
N LYS A 178 47.45 -26.73 -22.21
CA LYS A 178 47.16 -25.41 -21.60
C LYS A 178 45.67 -25.27 -21.30
N LYS A 179 44.80 -25.65 -22.24
CA LYS A 179 43.34 -25.60 -22.07
C LYS A 179 42.85 -26.56 -20.97
N GLU A 180 43.46 -27.73 -20.82
CA GLU A 180 43.09 -28.69 -19.78
C GLU A 180 43.53 -28.24 -18.38
N VAL A 181 44.72 -27.63 -18.26
CA VAL A 181 45.18 -26.99 -17.03
C VAL A 181 44.33 -25.77 -16.67
N LEU A 182 43.92 -24.97 -17.65
CA LEU A 182 43.02 -23.84 -17.45
C LEU A 182 41.65 -24.28 -16.90
N ARG A 183 41.06 -25.35 -17.45
CA ARG A 183 39.82 -25.94 -16.92
C ARG A 183 40.00 -26.45 -15.48
N SER A 184 41.14 -27.07 -15.18
CA SER A 184 41.48 -27.52 -13.83
C SER A 184 41.63 -26.34 -12.86
N ALA A 185 42.18 -25.21 -13.30
CA ALA A 185 42.27 -23.98 -12.52
C ALA A 185 40.88 -23.42 -12.17
N PHE A 186 39.96 -23.33 -13.15
CA PHE A 186 38.58 -22.92 -12.91
C PHE A 186 37.82 -23.89 -11.98
N LYS A 187 38.08 -25.20 -12.09
CA LYS A 187 37.50 -26.21 -11.18
C LYS A 187 38.02 -26.06 -9.76
N ALA A 188 39.32 -25.80 -9.59
CA ALA A 188 39.94 -25.52 -8.30
C ALA A 188 39.36 -24.24 -7.67
N TYR A 189 39.22 -23.16 -8.45
CA TYR A 189 38.58 -21.92 -8.00
C TYR A 189 37.12 -22.14 -7.58
N LYS A 190 36.33 -22.83 -8.41
CA LYS A 190 34.95 -23.22 -8.11
C LYS A 190 34.83 -23.97 -6.77
N ALA A 191 35.79 -24.87 -6.50
CA ALA A 191 35.85 -25.67 -5.29
C ALA A 191 36.43 -24.95 -4.05
N GLY A 192 36.90 -23.70 -4.19
CA GLY A 192 37.48 -22.93 -3.07
C GLY A 192 38.95 -23.27 -2.78
N LYS A 193 39.68 -23.82 -3.77
CA LYS A 193 41.10 -24.16 -3.68
C LYS A 193 41.95 -23.09 -4.37
N GLY A 194 42.01 -21.91 -3.77
CA GLY A 194 42.55 -20.71 -4.41
C GLY A 194 44.05 -20.73 -4.68
N LYS A 195 44.86 -21.28 -3.77
CA LYS A 195 46.30 -21.46 -4.00
C LYS A 195 46.57 -22.41 -5.17
N ASP A 196 45.82 -23.52 -5.23
CA ASP A 196 45.89 -24.47 -6.35
C ASP A 196 45.41 -23.80 -7.63
N ALA A 197 44.32 -23.02 -7.58
CA ALA A 197 43.79 -22.30 -8.73
C ALA A 197 44.77 -21.25 -9.28
N SER A 198 45.37 -20.41 -8.43
CA SER A 198 46.38 -19.43 -8.80
C SER A 198 47.61 -20.10 -9.43
N SER A 199 48.13 -21.17 -8.80
CA SER A 199 49.25 -21.95 -9.36
C SER A 199 48.92 -22.55 -10.72
N LEU A 200 47.72 -23.11 -10.90
CA LEU A 200 47.27 -23.69 -12.18
C LEU A 200 47.05 -22.60 -13.25
N PHE A 201 46.55 -21.41 -12.89
CA PHE A 201 46.45 -20.28 -13.82
C PHE A 201 47.84 -19.78 -14.27
N ARG A 202 48.82 -19.69 -13.37
CA ARG A 202 50.21 -19.36 -13.71
C ARG A 202 50.84 -20.43 -14.61
N LYS A 203 50.60 -21.71 -14.32
CA LYS A 203 51.06 -22.85 -15.14
C LYS A 203 50.44 -22.86 -16.54
N ALA A 204 49.22 -22.34 -16.69
CA ALA A 204 48.55 -22.11 -17.97
C ALA A 204 48.95 -20.78 -18.64
N GLU A 205 50.01 -20.10 -18.17
CA GLU A 205 50.50 -18.80 -18.66
C GLU A 205 49.46 -17.67 -18.60
N ASN A 206 48.50 -17.74 -17.67
CA ASN A 206 47.45 -16.74 -17.48
C ASN A 206 47.61 -15.99 -16.15
N SER A 207 48.66 -15.15 -16.07
CA SER A 207 49.00 -14.38 -14.87
C SER A 207 47.86 -13.48 -14.39
N THR A 208 47.13 -12.84 -15.30
CA THR A 208 46.00 -11.96 -14.94
C THR A 208 44.91 -12.69 -14.16
N LEU A 209 44.60 -13.95 -14.51
CA LEU A 209 43.63 -14.74 -13.76
C LEU A 209 44.19 -15.23 -12.42
N ALA A 210 45.47 -15.57 -12.36
CA ALA A 210 46.13 -15.94 -11.12
C ALA A 210 46.13 -14.79 -10.10
N ASP A 211 46.53 -13.59 -10.55
CA ASP A 211 46.57 -12.39 -9.72
C ASP A 211 45.17 -12.02 -9.22
N ALA A 212 44.14 -12.16 -10.07
CA ALA A 212 42.75 -11.95 -9.65
C ALA A 212 42.31 -12.94 -8.55
N VAL A 213 42.73 -14.22 -8.62
CA VAL A 213 42.47 -15.19 -7.55
C VAL A 213 43.19 -14.79 -6.25
N ASP A 214 44.47 -14.42 -6.33
CA ASP A 214 45.27 -14.04 -5.17
C ASP A 214 44.68 -12.79 -4.48
N GLU A 215 44.27 -11.79 -5.25
CA GLU A 215 43.61 -10.58 -4.75
C GLU A 215 42.25 -10.86 -4.09
N ILE A 216 41.44 -11.77 -4.66
CA ILE A 216 40.16 -12.17 -4.06
C ILE A 216 40.38 -12.84 -2.70
N ILE A 217 41.35 -13.75 -2.61
CA ILE A 217 41.67 -14.44 -1.34
C ILE A 217 42.16 -13.42 -0.31
N GLN A 218 43.09 -12.55 -0.68
CA GLN A 218 43.62 -11.54 0.22
C GLN A 218 42.52 -10.60 0.72
N ALA A 219 41.63 -10.13 -0.16
CA ALA A 219 40.52 -9.27 0.20
C ALA A 219 39.52 -9.95 1.16
N LEU A 220 39.30 -11.27 1.02
CA LEU A 220 38.45 -12.03 1.95
C LEU A 220 39.06 -12.12 3.35
N ASP A 221 40.37 -12.39 3.44
CA ASP A 221 41.09 -12.45 4.72
C ASP A 221 41.16 -11.07 5.40
N ASP A 222 41.45 -10.03 4.62
CA ASP A 222 41.48 -8.63 5.09
C ASP A 222 40.10 -8.20 5.60
N ALA A 223 39.04 -8.44 4.82
CA ALA A 223 37.68 -8.10 5.21
C ALA A 223 37.23 -8.84 6.47
N LYS A 224 37.62 -10.12 6.63
CA LYS A 224 37.32 -10.90 7.84
C LYS A 224 38.03 -10.34 9.07
N SER A 225 39.27 -9.87 8.92
CA SER A 225 40.02 -9.19 9.98
C SER A 225 39.39 -7.84 10.33
N MET A 226 39.05 -7.04 9.33
CA MET A 226 38.41 -5.72 9.49
C MET A 226 37.06 -5.83 10.24
N THR A 227 36.19 -6.77 9.85
CA THR A 227 34.91 -6.99 10.54
C THR A 227 35.09 -7.39 12.01
N LYS A 228 36.09 -8.23 12.32
CA LYS A 228 36.39 -8.61 13.71
C LYS A 228 36.95 -7.46 14.55
N ASN A 229 37.70 -6.56 13.92
CA ASN A 229 38.31 -5.40 14.58
C ASN A 229 37.37 -4.18 14.64
N GLY A 230 36.11 -4.32 14.23
CA GLY A 230 35.11 -3.25 14.26
C GLY A 230 35.14 -2.30 13.07
N ASP A 231 35.97 -2.54 12.05
CA ASP A 231 36.06 -1.72 10.84
C ASP A 231 35.20 -2.32 9.70
N ALA A 232 33.92 -2.54 9.99
CA ALA A 232 33.01 -3.23 9.08
C ALA A 232 32.76 -2.45 7.77
N SER A 233 32.86 -1.12 7.80
CA SER A 233 32.72 -0.28 6.59
C SER A 233 33.83 -0.55 5.58
N ARG A 234 35.10 -0.57 6.03
CA ARG A 234 36.22 -0.89 5.14
C ARG A 234 36.18 -2.34 4.67
N ALA A 235 35.65 -3.26 5.47
CA ALA A 235 35.43 -4.65 5.05
C ALA A 235 34.47 -4.71 3.85
N VAL A 236 33.33 -4.01 3.91
CA VAL A 236 32.36 -3.95 2.79
C VAL A 236 32.97 -3.30 1.55
N GLU A 237 33.71 -2.19 1.69
CA GLU A 237 34.40 -1.55 0.57
C GLU A 237 35.42 -2.47 -0.10
N THR A 238 36.18 -3.22 0.70
CA THR A 238 37.19 -4.16 0.22
C THR A 238 36.53 -5.31 -0.56
N LEU A 239 35.43 -5.86 -0.06
CA LEU A 239 34.68 -6.91 -0.73
C LEU A 239 34.00 -6.43 -2.02
N ASN A 240 33.44 -5.22 -2.03
CA ASN A 240 32.83 -4.63 -3.23
C ASN A 240 33.86 -4.46 -4.38
N LYS A 241 35.12 -4.13 -4.05
CA LYS A 241 36.19 -3.99 -5.05
C LYS A 241 36.55 -5.30 -5.74
N VAL A 242 36.44 -6.43 -5.04
CA VAL A 242 36.77 -7.77 -5.58
C VAL A 242 35.57 -8.54 -6.11
N GLU A 243 34.34 -8.11 -5.81
CA GLU A 243 33.11 -8.73 -6.33
C GLU A 243 33.04 -8.74 -7.85
N LYS A 244 33.49 -7.65 -8.51
CA LYS A 244 33.59 -7.59 -9.97
C LYS A 244 34.64 -8.57 -10.52
N LYS A 245 35.78 -8.70 -9.83
CA LYS A 245 36.84 -9.64 -10.22
C LYS A 245 36.37 -11.09 -10.12
N ASP A 246 35.63 -11.44 -9.06
CA ASP A 246 34.98 -12.76 -8.93
C ASP A 246 33.98 -13.01 -10.06
N LEU A 247 33.14 -12.02 -10.40
CA LEU A 247 32.18 -12.12 -11.49
C LEU A 247 32.87 -12.37 -12.84
N ASP A 248 33.91 -11.58 -13.16
CA ASP A 248 34.68 -11.71 -14.39
C ASP A 248 35.38 -13.08 -14.50
N LEU A 249 35.85 -13.61 -13.37
CA LEU A 249 36.48 -14.93 -13.27
C LEU A 249 35.47 -16.05 -13.54
N ARG A 250 34.25 -15.94 -12.99
CA ARG A 250 33.15 -16.87 -13.27
C ARG A 250 32.66 -16.77 -14.72
N GLU A 251 32.60 -15.58 -15.31
CA GLU A 251 32.24 -15.41 -16.73
C GLU A 251 33.26 -16.12 -17.63
N LYS A 252 34.56 -15.91 -17.39
CA LYS A 252 35.62 -16.60 -18.14
C LYS A 252 35.56 -18.12 -17.93
N GLY A 253 35.28 -18.57 -16.70
CA GLY A 253 35.08 -19.98 -16.40
C GLY A 253 33.83 -20.59 -17.06
N TYR A 254 32.79 -19.81 -17.32
CA TYR A 254 31.63 -20.22 -18.13
C TYR A 254 32.02 -20.42 -19.60
N LYS A 255 32.84 -19.52 -20.17
CA LYS A 255 33.38 -19.68 -21.53
C LYS A 255 34.21 -20.97 -21.68
N GLU A 256 34.82 -21.44 -20.59
CA GLU A 256 35.54 -22.72 -20.48
C GLU A 256 34.67 -23.93 -20.03
N LEU A 257 33.34 -23.77 -19.96
CA LEU A 257 32.36 -24.80 -19.60
C LEU A 257 32.52 -25.39 -18.18
N GLN A 258 33.08 -24.63 -17.22
CA GLN A 258 33.21 -25.06 -15.82
C GLN A 258 32.13 -24.47 -14.89
N PHE A 259 31.56 -23.33 -15.28
CA PHE A 259 30.43 -22.68 -14.61
C PHE A 259 29.20 -22.75 -15.49
N ILE A 260 28.01 -22.74 -14.89
CA ILE A 260 26.72 -22.65 -15.60
C ILE A 260 25.97 -21.38 -15.21
N LYS A 261 24.98 -20.95 -16.00
CA LYS A 261 24.08 -19.86 -15.60
C LYS A 261 22.93 -20.44 -14.77
N GLU A 262 22.79 -19.98 -13.54
CA GLU A 262 21.72 -20.38 -12.63
C GLU A 262 20.82 -19.18 -12.29
N THR A 263 19.56 -19.48 -12.02
CA THR A 263 18.62 -18.47 -11.53
C THR A 263 18.75 -18.40 -10.01
N ASN A 264 19.35 -17.34 -9.52
CA ASN A 264 19.45 -17.07 -8.10
C ASN A 264 18.29 -16.17 -7.66
N LYS A 265 17.64 -16.55 -6.56
CA LYS A 265 16.64 -15.70 -5.91
C LYS A 265 17.35 -14.77 -4.94
N LYS A 266 17.21 -13.46 -5.15
CA LYS A 266 17.61 -12.43 -4.20
C LYS A 266 16.36 -11.76 -3.65
N ARG A 267 16.39 -11.37 -2.39
CA ARG A 267 15.31 -10.63 -1.74
C ARG A 267 15.77 -9.20 -1.57
N ARG A 268 15.30 -8.30 -2.43
CA ARG A 268 15.58 -6.88 -2.28
C ARG A 268 14.59 -6.27 -1.31
N TYR A 269 15.07 -5.46 -0.37
CA TYR A 269 14.19 -4.72 0.51
C TYR A 269 13.27 -3.81 -0.29
N SER A 270 11.97 -3.89 0.02
CA SER A 270 10.99 -2.95 -0.49
C SER A 270 10.74 -1.93 0.59
N GLU A 271 11.34 -0.75 0.44
CA GLU A 271 10.95 0.41 1.24
C GLU A 271 9.43 0.62 1.14
N PRO A 272 8.76 0.99 2.24
CA PRO A 272 7.34 1.26 2.21
C PRO A 272 7.03 2.38 1.21
N GLY A 273 6.18 2.08 0.23
CA GLY A 273 5.71 3.08 -0.73
C GLY A 273 4.79 4.11 -0.07
N LYS A 274 4.55 5.22 -0.77
CA LYS A 274 3.63 6.29 -0.32
C LYS A 274 2.25 5.75 0.09
N ASP A 275 1.74 4.75 -0.62
CA ASP A 275 0.45 4.11 -0.33
C ASP A 275 0.42 3.40 1.04
N GLU A 276 1.53 2.79 1.46
CA GLU A 276 1.64 2.14 2.77
C GLU A 276 1.67 3.18 3.89
N TYR A 277 2.39 4.31 3.69
CA TYR A 277 2.34 5.46 4.59
C TYR A 277 0.95 6.10 4.65
N ASP A 278 0.25 6.23 3.52
CA ASP A 278 -1.11 6.78 3.46
C ASP A 278 -2.14 5.85 4.09
N LYS A 279 -1.95 4.52 3.98
CA LYS A 279 -2.73 3.53 4.74
C LYS A 279 -2.47 3.67 6.23
N ALA A 280 -1.21 3.79 6.65
CA ALA A 280 -0.85 4.01 8.06
C ALA A 280 -1.44 5.31 8.61
N LYS A 281 -1.42 6.38 7.81
CA LYS A 281 -2.00 7.69 8.14
C LYS A 281 -3.52 7.61 8.29
N ARG A 282 -4.20 6.84 7.43
CA ARG A 282 -5.66 6.58 7.55
C ARG A 282 -5.98 5.75 8.80
N THR A 283 -5.22 4.70 9.07
CA THR A 283 -5.35 3.90 10.31
C THR A 283 -5.09 4.77 11.53
N PHE A 284 -4.07 5.62 11.49
CA PHE A 284 -3.78 6.57 12.56
C PHE A 284 -4.91 7.57 12.77
N LYS A 285 -5.55 8.09 11.72
CA LYS A 285 -6.75 8.94 11.89
C LYS A 285 -7.88 8.22 12.64
N SER A 286 -8.07 6.92 12.40
CA SER A 286 -9.02 6.10 13.17
C SER A 286 -8.55 5.95 14.62
N VAL A 287 -7.28 5.56 14.84
CA VAL A 287 -6.70 5.41 16.19
C VAL A 287 -6.83 6.72 16.96
N LYS A 288 -6.52 7.87 16.35
CA LYS A 288 -6.66 9.20 16.95
C LYS A 288 -8.10 9.50 17.38
N LYS A 289 -9.09 9.18 16.55
CA LYS A 289 -10.52 9.36 16.89
C LYS A 289 -10.92 8.47 18.07
N ASP A 290 -10.48 7.22 18.06
CA ASP A 290 -10.80 6.24 19.10
C ASP A 290 -10.06 6.58 20.41
N MET A 291 -8.81 7.03 20.34
CA MET A 291 -8.04 7.55 21.47
C MET A 291 -8.68 8.78 22.09
N LYS A 292 -9.19 9.73 21.29
CA LYS A 292 -9.93 10.88 21.82
C LYS A 292 -11.15 10.43 22.62
N THR A 293 -11.82 9.37 22.18
CA THR A 293 -12.95 8.77 22.92
C THR A 293 -12.50 8.16 24.25
N ILE A 294 -11.37 7.45 24.25
CA ILE A 294 -10.78 6.87 25.46
C ILE A 294 -10.29 7.96 26.44
N SER A 295 -9.73 9.07 25.94
CA SER A 295 -9.32 10.22 26.76
C SER A 295 -10.52 10.92 27.40
N VAL A 296 -11.58 11.18 26.64
CA VAL A 296 -12.83 11.74 27.18
C VAL A 296 -13.43 10.84 28.27
N TRP A 297 -13.32 9.52 28.11
CA TRP A 297 -13.72 8.58 29.15
C TRP A 297 -12.85 8.71 30.41
N ARG A 298 -11.51 8.76 30.27
CA ARG A 298 -10.57 8.97 31.39
C ARG A 298 -10.92 10.23 32.16
N ASP A 299 -11.07 11.34 31.45
CA ASP A 299 -11.36 12.65 32.05
C ASP A 299 -12.73 12.67 32.74
N GLY A 300 -13.71 11.98 32.15
CA GLY A 300 -15.03 11.79 32.76
C GLY A 300 -14.99 10.98 34.06
N GLU A 301 -14.20 9.91 34.11
CA GLU A 301 -14.05 9.09 35.34
C GLU A 301 -13.21 9.80 36.40
N MET A 302 -12.15 10.52 36.00
CA MET A 302 -11.36 11.37 36.90
C MET A 302 -12.23 12.47 37.51
N LYS A 303 -13.06 13.14 36.70
CA LYS A 303 -13.99 14.15 37.20
C LYS A 303 -15.02 13.58 38.18
N LYS A 304 -15.59 12.39 37.91
CA LYS A 304 -16.49 11.71 38.86
C LYS A 304 -15.78 11.37 40.18
N LEU A 305 -14.51 10.95 40.11
CA LEU A 305 -13.71 10.68 41.28
C LEU A 305 -13.45 11.96 42.09
N ASP A 306 -13.10 13.06 41.42
CA ASP A 306 -12.92 14.39 42.02
C ASP A 306 -14.22 14.87 42.68
N ASP A 307 -15.33 14.84 41.95
CA ASP A 307 -16.65 15.26 42.43
C ASP A 307 -17.10 14.41 43.64
N SER A 308 -16.87 13.09 43.60
CA SER A 308 -17.24 12.17 44.69
C SER A 308 -16.38 12.32 45.95
N MET A 309 -15.19 12.91 45.84
CA MET A 309 -14.21 12.94 46.93
C MET A 309 -13.94 14.35 47.47
N SER A 310 -14.22 15.40 46.69
CA SER A 310 -14.05 16.82 47.06
C SER A 310 -14.62 17.16 48.44
N GLY A 311 -15.87 16.78 48.70
CA GLY A 311 -16.53 17.05 49.98
C GLY A 311 -15.90 16.36 51.20
N LYS A 312 -15.21 15.24 50.99
CA LYS A 312 -14.50 14.46 52.04
C LYS A 312 -13.05 14.93 52.22
N LEU A 313 -12.48 15.59 51.22
CA LEU A 313 -11.12 16.13 51.25
C LEU A 313 -11.06 17.50 51.97
N ASP A 314 -12.18 18.22 52.07
CA ASP A 314 -12.28 19.53 52.73
C ASP A 314 -12.96 19.50 54.14
N GLU A 315 -13.18 18.31 54.70
CA GLU A 315 -13.94 18.14 55.95
C GLU A 315 -13.26 18.84 57.14
N GLN A 316 -11.92 18.83 57.20
CA GLN A 316 -11.14 19.55 58.23
C GLN A 316 -11.33 21.07 58.16
N LYS A 317 -11.26 21.64 56.95
CA LYS A 317 -11.38 23.09 56.73
C LYS A 317 -12.76 23.59 57.17
N LYS A 318 -13.82 22.87 56.78
CA LYS A 318 -15.20 23.19 57.18
C LYS A 318 -15.43 23.08 58.69
N LEU A 319 -14.81 22.10 59.34
CA LEU A 319 -14.92 21.93 60.79
C LEU A 319 -14.22 23.07 61.55
N ALA A 320 -13.06 23.51 61.06
CA ALA A 320 -12.31 24.64 61.63
C ALA A 320 -13.06 25.97 61.48
N GLU A 321 -13.56 26.28 60.28
CA GLU A 321 -14.32 27.51 60.02
C GLU A 321 -15.58 27.61 60.90
N LYS A 322 -16.32 26.50 61.05
CA LYS A 322 -17.51 26.44 61.90
C LYS A 322 -17.20 26.64 63.38
N PHE A 323 -16.13 26.01 63.88
CA PHE A 323 -15.71 26.18 65.27
C PHE A 323 -15.30 27.62 65.57
N GLU A 324 -14.60 28.29 64.65
CA GLU A 324 -14.21 29.70 64.82
C GLU A 324 -15.42 30.64 64.86
N GLU A 325 -16.44 30.39 64.03
CA GLU A 325 -17.67 31.19 64.03
C GLU A 325 -18.46 31.01 65.34
N ASP A 326 -18.59 29.77 65.81
CA ASP A 326 -19.31 29.45 67.05
C ASP A 326 -18.59 30.03 68.28
N GLU A 327 -17.26 29.98 68.36
CA GLU A 327 -16.48 30.62 69.43
C GLU A 327 -16.61 32.15 69.41
N LYS A 328 -16.62 32.78 68.22
CA LYS A 328 -16.87 34.23 68.11
C LYS A 328 -18.26 34.63 68.60
N LYS A 329 -19.29 33.82 68.35
CA LYS A 329 -20.66 34.08 68.84
C LYS A 329 -20.73 33.92 70.36
N GLN A 330 -20.12 32.87 70.90
CA GLN A 330 -20.12 32.58 72.32
C GLN A 330 -19.35 33.64 73.13
N ALA A 331 -18.17 34.05 72.68
CA ALA A 331 -17.38 35.10 73.33
C ALA A 331 -18.11 36.47 73.37
N LYS A 332 -18.94 36.77 72.36
CA LYS A 332 -19.79 37.98 72.36
C LYS A 332 -20.91 37.88 73.40
N ALA A 333 -21.51 36.70 73.57
CA ALA A 333 -22.55 36.46 74.57
C ALA A 333 -21.99 36.57 76.00
N GLU A 334 -20.83 35.96 76.26
CA GLU A 334 -20.13 36.01 77.56
C GLU A 334 -19.73 37.46 77.92
N LYS A 335 -19.14 38.23 76.98
CA LYS A 335 -18.84 39.66 77.19
C LYS A 335 -20.07 40.52 77.47
N LYS A 336 -21.22 40.19 76.87
CA LYS A 336 -22.47 40.91 77.12
C LYS A 336 -22.97 40.63 78.53
N GLN A 337 -22.98 39.36 78.95
CA GLN A 337 -23.36 38.96 80.31
C GLN A 337 -22.42 39.56 81.37
N GLU A 338 -21.10 39.59 81.11
CA GLU A 338 -20.13 40.20 82.02
C GLU A 338 -20.39 41.71 82.20
N ARG A 339 -20.63 42.45 81.10
CA ARG A 339 -20.95 43.89 81.16
C ARG A 339 -22.26 44.17 81.90
N GLU A 340 -23.29 43.36 81.67
CA GLU A 340 -24.58 43.51 82.35
C GLU A 340 -24.45 43.24 83.85
N HIS A 341 -23.61 42.29 84.25
CA HIS A 341 -23.34 42.00 85.67
C HIS A 341 -22.44 43.05 86.34
N GLN A 342 -21.42 43.56 85.64
CA GLN A 342 -20.56 44.65 86.12
C GLN A 342 -21.37 45.93 86.38
N LYS A 343 -22.31 46.28 85.50
CA LYS A 343 -23.21 47.41 85.72
C LYS A 343 -24.04 47.24 86.99
N LYS A 344 -24.52 46.02 87.29
CA LYS A 344 -25.26 45.75 88.52
C LYS A 344 -24.38 45.91 89.76
N LEU A 345 -23.12 45.47 89.72
CA LEU A 345 -22.16 45.68 90.81
C LEU A 345 -21.85 47.16 91.04
N GLU A 346 -21.66 47.93 89.97
CA GLU A 346 -21.41 49.37 90.03
C GLU A 346 -22.59 50.11 90.65
N THR A 347 -23.82 49.80 90.23
CA THR A 347 -25.04 50.34 90.84
C THR A 347 -25.16 49.98 92.33
N LEU A 348 -24.81 48.75 92.73
CA LEU A 348 -24.83 48.36 94.14
C LEU A 348 -23.77 49.09 94.97
N ARG A 349 -22.57 49.33 94.43
CA ARG A 349 -21.50 50.11 95.08
C ARG A 349 -21.90 51.58 95.25
N GLU A 350 -22.40 52.21 94.19
CA GLU A 350 -22.90 53.59 94.24
C GLU A 350 -24.02 53.77 95.28
N ASN A 351 -24.92 52.79 95.38
CA ASN A 351 -25.99 52.81 96.37
C ASN A 351 -25.46 52.71 97.81
N VAL A 352 -24.41 51.92 98.06
CA VAL A 352 -23.76 51.83 99.39
C VAL A 352 -22.98 53.11 99.71
N GLU A 353 -22.22 53.66 98.76
CA GLU A 353 -21.40 54.87 98.97
C GLU A 353 -22.25 56.12 99.23
N ASN A 354 -23.41 56.24 98.58
CA ASN A 354 -24.29 57.40 98.72
C ASN A 354 -25.34 57.28 99.83
N MET A 355 -25.27 56.25 100.68
CA MET A 355 -26.26 56.00 101.74
C MET A 355 -26.44 57.19 102.68
N ASP A 356 -25.36 57.84 103.10
CA ASP A 356 -25.42 58.98 104.02
C ASP A 356 -26.08 60.21 103.37
N THR A 357 -25.86 60.42 102.08
CA THR A 357 -26.51 61.49 101.30
C THR A 357 -28.00 61.21 101.14
N ILE A 358 -28.36 59.97 100.80
CA ILE A 358 -29.76 59.54 100.60
C ILE A 358 -30.59 59.67 101.90
N TYR A 359 -30.05 59.29 103.05
CA TYR A 359 -30.78 59.40 104.32
C TYR A 359 -30.77 60.82 104.90
N ARG A 360 -29.72 61.61 104.66
CA ARG A 360 -29.69 63.04 105.01
C ARG A 360 -30.74 63.84 104.23
N ASP A 361 -30.93 63.54 102.95
CA ASP A 361 -31.95 64.17 102.12
C ASP A 361 -33.37 63.76 102.53
N LYS A 362 -33.56 62.50 102.96
CA LYS A 362 -34.85 62.03 103.54
C LYS A 362 -35.19 62.79 104.83
N LEU A 363 -34.24 62.97 105.75
CA LEU A 363 -34.44 63.72 107.00
C LEU A 363 -34.74 65.21 106.73
N LYS A 364 -33.98 65.86 105.84
CA LYS A 364 -34.24 67.25 105.41
C LYS A 364 -35.62 67.42 104.75
N LYS A 365 -36.13 66.38 104.07
CA LYS A 365 -37.46 66.40 103.47
C LYS A 365 -38.55 66.35 104.54
N THR A 366 -38.39 65.49 105.54
CA THR A 366 -39.34 65.35 106.66
C THR A 366 -39.44 66.63 107.49
N ASP A 367 -38.31 67.32 107.76
CA ASP A 367 -38.32 68.59 108.51
C ASP A 367 -39.01 69.73 107.76
N LYS A 368 -38.76 69.84 106.44
CA LYS A 368 -39.47 70.81 105.58
C LYS A 368 -40.98 70.52 105.47
N GLU A 369 -41.37 69.25 105.61
CA GLU A 369 -42.77 68.82 105.53
C GLU A 369 -43.55 69.18 106.81
N ILE A 370 -42.91 69.12 107.99
CA ILE A 370 -43.49 69.63 109.26
C ILE A 370 -43.67 71.16 109.19
N GLU A 371 -42.68 71.89 108.69
CA GLU A 371 -42.74 73.36 108.57
C GLU A 371 -43.83 73.83 107.59
N LYS A 372 -44.04 73.08 106.50
CA LYS A 372 -45.09 73.36 105.50
C LYS A 372 -46.50 73.06 106.04
N LEU A 373 -46.67 71.99 106.82
CA LEU A 373 -47.96 71.63 107.44
C LEU A 373 -48.42 72.67 108.48
N ASN A 374 -47.49 73.30 109.20
CA ASN A 374 -47.81 74.42 110.11
C ASN A 374 -48.33 75.66 109.37
N LYS A 375 -47.76 75.99 108.20
CA LYS A 375 -48.25 77.09 107.35
C LYS A 375 -49.62 76.83 106.72
N GLN A 376 -50.00 75.56 106.53
CA GLN A 376 -51.30 75.17 105.96
C GLN A 376 -52.47 75.27 106.95
N LEU A 377 -52.21 75.45 108.25
CA LEU A 377 -53.25 75.71 109.27
C LEU A 377 -53.83 77.13 109.21
N GLU A 378 -53.15 78.06 108.54
CA GLU A 378 -53.47 79.50 108.52
C GLU A 378 -54.09 80.00 107.19
N ASP A 379 -54.35 79.12 106.20
CA ASP A 379 -54.78 79.49 104.84
C ASP A 379 -56.30 79.27 104.62
N ASP A 380 -57.02 80.34 104.27
CA ASP A 380 -58.49 80.44 104.22
C ASP A 380 -59.07 80.65 102.78
N ARG A 381 -58.30 80.28 101.76
CA ARG A 381 -58.72 80.29 100.33
C ARG A 381 -59.64 79.09 99.94
N PRO A 382 -60.39 79.17 98.82
CA PRO A 382 -61.23 78.06 98.33
C PRO A 382 -60.44 76.90 97.68
N ALA A 383 -61.00 75.69 97.69
CA ALA A 383 -60.31 74.42 97.34
C ALA A 383 -59.69 74.38 95.93
N GLU A 384 -60.34 75.00 94.94
CA GLU A 384 -59.84 75.07 93.56
C GLU A 384 -58.59 75.96 93.42
N GLU A 385 -58.42 76.96 94.29
CA GLU A 385 -57.22 77.80 94.34
C GLU A 385 -56.11 77.18 95.19
N ILE A 386 -56.47 76.46 96.25
CA ILE A 386 -55.52 75.76 97.13
C ILE A 386 -54.77 74.66 96.36
N TYR A 387 -55.47 73.87 95.52
CA TYR A 387 -54.94 72.67 94.87
C TYR A 387 -54.70 72.79 93.35
N LYS A 388 -54.74 74.02 92.80
CA LYS A 388 -54.69 74.29 91.35
C LYS A 388 -53.56 73.57 90.62
N LYS A 389 -52.34 73.65 91.17
CA LYS A 389 -51.15 73.08 90.52
C LYS A 389 -51.12 71.55 90.57
N GLU A 390 -51.62 70.94 91.66
CA GLU A 390 -51.73 69.48 91.75
C GLU A 390 -52.82 68.91 90.83
N ILE A 391 -53.92 69.66 90.64
CA ILE A 391 -54.94 69.33 89.66
C ILE A 391 -54.36 69.37 88.23
N GLU A 392 -53.62 70.43 87.88
CA GLU A 392 -52.98 70.59 86.56
C GLU A 392 -51.90 69.51 86.31
N GLU A 393 -51.10 69.15 87.31
CA GLU A 393 -50.07 68.10 87.21
C GLU A 393 -50.66 66.67 87.11
N GLU A 394 -51.72 66.35 87.87
CA GLU A 394 -52.43 65.05 87.73
C GLU A 394 -53.08 64.92 86.35
N ILE A 395 -53.68 66.00 85.82
CA ILE A 395 -54.25 66.00 84.47
C ILE A 395 -53.17 65.83 83.40
N ALA A 396 -52.04 66.54 83.51
CA ALA A 396 -50.93 66.41 82.56
C ALA A 396 -50.29 65.00 82.58
N ALA A 397 -50.16 64.38 83.76
CA ALA A 397 -49.64 63.02 83.91
C ALA A 397 -50.57 61.96 83.29
N ILE A 398 -51.89 62.14 83.42
CA ILE A 398 -52.90 61.32 82.73
C ILE A 398 -52.66 61.43 81.22
N GLU A 399 -52.58 62.63 80.66
CA GLU A 399 -52.36 62.84 79.22
C GLU A 399 -51.02 62.25 78.69
N GLU A 400 -49.94 62.32 79.48
CA GLU A 400 -48.62 61.78 79.11
C GLU A 400 -48.62 60.24 79.07
N LYS A 401 -49.30 59.59 80.03
CA LYS A 401 -49.50 58.13 80.05
C LYS A 401 -50.22 57.63 78.79
N TYR A 402 -51.27 58.34 78.37
CA TYR A 402 -52.03 57.99 77.15
C TYR A 402 -51.22 58.26 75.86
N LYS A 403 -50.44 59.36 75.80
CA LYS A 403 -49.51 59.62 74.68
C LYS A 403 -48.44 58.53 74.53
N LYS A 404 -47.93 57.99 75.63
CA LYS A 404 -46.95 56.89 75.63
C LYS A 404 -47.56 55.56 75.16
N GLY A 405 -48.74 55.21 75.66
CA GLY A 405 -49.49 54.03 75.21
C GLY A 405 -49.78 54.03 73.70
N ASN A 406 -50.17 55.18 73.14
CA ASN A 406 -50.40 55.32 71.70
C ASN A 406 -49.10 55.23 70.86
N LYS A 407 -47.96 55.67 71.38
CA LYS A 407 -46.65 55.50 70.71
C LYS A 407 -46.22 54.04 70.66
N ASP A 408 -46.46 53.26 71.70
CA ASP A 408 -46.07 51.85 71.76
C ASP A 408 -46.94 50.98 70.83
N LEU A 409 -48.24 51.28 70.72
CA LEU A 409 -49.12 50.64 69.73
C LEU A 409 -48.69 50.96 68.28
N LYS A 410 -48.29 52.19 67.97
CA LYS A 410 -47.73 52.55 66.65
C LYS A 410 -46.42 51.81 66.35
N LYS A 411 -45.56 51.58 67.35
CA LYS A 411 -44.33 50.78 67.18
C LYS A 411 -44.65 49.32 66.88
N GLN A 412 -45.64 48.73 67.55
CA GLN A 412 -46.09 47.35 67.26
C GLN A 412 -46.60 47.21 65.82
N LEU A 413 -47.38 48.18 65.31
CA LEU A 413 -47.82 48.21 63.92
C LEU A 413 -46.64 48.24 62.93
N ILE A 414 -45.65 49.11 63.17
CA ILE A 414 -44.45 49.22 62.32
C ILE A 414 -43.64 47.92 62.32
N GLN A 415 -43.50 47.28 63.47
CA GLN A 415 -42.77 46.01 63.60
C GLN A 415 -43.49 44.87 62.87
N LEU A 416 -44.82 44.79 62.97
CA LEU A 416 -45.62 43.79 62.27
C LEU A 416 -45.60 44.02 60.74
N LYS A 417 -45.67 45.27 60.27
CA LYS A 417 -45.52 45.60 58.84
C LYS A 417 -44.15 45.19 58.29
N LYS A 418 -43.07 45.40 59.06
CA LYS A 418 -41.72 44.94 58.67
C LYS A 418 -41.61 43.42 58.64
N GLN A 419 -42.16 42.73 59.63
CA GLN A 419 -42.11 41.27 59.70
C GLN A 419 -42.94 40.63 58.57
N SER A 420 -44.15 41.14 58.32
CA SER A 420 -45.01 40.75 57.19
C SER A 420 -44.30 40.86 55.84
N LYS A 421 -43.66 42.01 55.56
CA LYS A 421 -42.89 42.23 54.33
C LYS A 421 -41.74 41.21 54.19
N THR A 422 -40.99 40.98 55.27
CA THR A 422 -39.86 40.04 55.27
C THR A 422 -40.31 38.60 55.00
N ASP A 423 -41.42 38.17 55.62
CA ASP A 423 -41.96 36.82 55.44
C ASP A 423 -42.51 36.61 54.02
N THR A 424 -43.12 37.63 53.40
CA THR A 424 -43.56 37.57 52.00
C THR A 424 -42.40 37.54 51.01
N GLU A 425 -41.34 38.32 51.24
CA GLU A 425 -40.14 38.35 50.39
C GLU A 425 -39.37 37.02 50.47
N ALA A 426 -39.28 36.42 51.66
CA ALA A 426 -38.66 35.11 51.86
C ALA A 426 -39.42 33.98 51.13
N ALA A 427 -40.76 33.98 51.20
CA ALA A 427 -41.60 33.01 50.49
C ALA A 427 -41.52 33.18 48.96
N GLU A 428 -41.48 34.43 48.46
CA GLU A 428 -41.34 34.71 47.03
C GLU A 428 -40.00 34.21 46.49
N LYS A 429 -38.91 34.40 47.25
CA LYS A 429 -37.59 33.86 46.90
C LYS A 429 -37.58 32.32 46.87
N GLU A 430 -38.11 31.66 47.90
CA GLU A 430 -38.18 30.19 47.96
C GLU A 430 -38.96 29.60 46.78
N TYR A 431 -40.06 30.24 46.37
CA TYR A 431 -40.90 29.75 45.27
C TYR A 431 -40.23 29.98 43.90
N ASN A 432 -39.53 31.11 43.71
CA ASN A 432 -38.73 31.35 42.51
C ASN A 432 -37.60 30.31 42.35
N ASP A 433 -36.91 29.97 43.44
CA ASP A 433 -35.85 28.94 43.42
C ASP A 433 -36.42 27.57 42.98
N LYS A 434 -37.63 27.21 43.42
CA LYS A 434 -38.32 25.96 43.01
C LYS A 434 -38.72 25.96 41.53
N ILE A 435 -39.20 27.09 41.01
CA ILE A 435 -39.53 27.24 39.57
C ILE A 435 -38.26 27.12 38.73
N GLN A 436 -37.17 27.78 39.14
CA GLN A 436 -35.90 27.73 38.42
C GLN A 436 -35.32 26.31 38.38
N ALA A 437 -35.43 25.54 39.47
CA ALA A 437 -35.00 24.13 39.49
C ALA A 437 -35.80 23.25 38.51
N LEU A 438 -37.10 23.49 38.35
CA LEU A 438 -37.94 22.78 37.36
C LEU A 438 -37.57 23.16 35.93
N GLU A 439 -37.36 24.45 35.64
CA GLU A 439 -36.91 24.93 34.33
C GLU A 439 -35.54 24.34 33.94
N GLN A 440 -34.63 24.21 34.91
CA GLN A 440 -33.33 23.55 34.72
C GLN A 440 -33.50 22.07 34.32
N SER A 441 -34.40 21.34 35.00
CA SER A 441 -34.70 19.94 34.71
C SER A 441 -35.29 19.74 33.30
N ASN A 442 -36.19 20.63 32.86
CA ASN A 442 -36.75 20.57 31.50
C ASN A 442 -35.71 20.92 30.42
N SER A 443 -34.80 21.87 30.70
CA SER A 443 -33.66 22.17 29.84
C SER A 443 -32.73 20.97 29.65
N ASP A 444 -32.49 20.18 30.70
CA ASP A 444 -31.63 19.01 30.62
C ASP A 444 -32.27 17.86 29.82
N LEU A 445 -33.60 17.66 29.94
CA LEU A 445 -34.34 16.75 29.07
C LEU A 445 -34.28 17.19 27.59
N GLU A 446 -34.40 18.49 27.31
CA GLU A 446 -34.29 19.02 25.94
C GLU A 446 -32.88 18.79 25.34
N LYS A 447 -31.82 18.97 26.14
CA LYS A 447 -30.44 18.64 25.72
C LYS A 447 -30.29 17.14 25.41
N GLN A 448 -30.91 16.26 26.20
CA GLN A 448 -30.89 14.81 25.95
C GLN A 448 -31.64 14.44 24.67
N ILE A 449 -32.82 15.02 24.43
CA ILE A 449 -33.60 14.83 23.20
C ILE A 449 -32.79 15.31 21.98
N LYS A 450 -32.20 16.51 22.01
CA LYS A 450 -31.35 17.03 20.91
C LYS A 450 -30.14 16.13 20.64
N LYS A 451 -29.50 15.61 21.69
CA LYS A 451 -28.35 14.71 21.56
C LYS A 451 -28.75 13.38 20.91
N LEU A 452 -29.85 12.78 21.36
CA LEU A 452 -30.33 11.50 20.85
C LEU A 452 -30.89 11.62 19.43
N SER A 453 -31.57 12.73 19.12
CA SER A 453 -32.04 13.08 17.77
C SER A 453 -30.87 13.18 16.77
N LYS A 454 -29.80 13.92 17.13
CA LYS A 454 -28.57 13.97 16.32
C LYS A 454 -27.90 12.60 16.19
N GLU A 455 -27.99 11.75 17.21
CA GLU A 455 -27.45 10.38 17.14
C GLU A 455 -28.23 9.50 16.15
N VAL A 456 -29.56 9.66 16.06
CA VAL A 456 -30.40 8.98 15.07
C VAL A 456 -30.10 9.46 13.64
N GLU A 457 -30.03 10.79 13.42
CA GLU A 457 -29.64 11.35 12.11
C GLU A 457 -28.25 10.86 11.68
N ARG A 458 -27.30 10.83 12.62
CA ARG A 458 -25.95 10.35 12.34
C ARG A 458 -25.93 8.85 12.04
N LEU A 459 -26.74 8.04 12.72
CA LEU A 459 -26.86 6.60 12.42
C LEU A 459 -27.38 6.37 11.01
N GLU A 460 -28.37 7.15 10.56
CA GLU A 460 -28.90 7.09 9.19
C GLU A 460 -27.83 7.48 8.17
N SER A 461 -27.16 8.61 8.37
CA SER A 461 -26.08 9.07 7.48
C SER A 461 -24.88 8.11 7.46
N ASP A 462 -24.46 7.59 8.62
CA ASP A 462 -23.37 6.60 8.73
C ASP A 462 -23.75 5.28 8.02
N PHE A 463 -25.03 4.87 8.05
CA PHE A 463 -25.51 3.69 7.33
C PHE A 463 -25.51 3.88 5.81
N GLU A 464 -26.03 5.01 5.31
CA GLU A 464 -26.02 5.32 3.87
C GLU A 464 -24.59 5.39 3.31
N ALA A 465 -23.70 6.10 4.01
CA ALA A 465 -22.30 6.21 3.61
C ALA A 465 -21.57 4.86 3.64
N ASN A 466 -21.94 3.95 4.56
CA ASN A 466 -21.39 2.61 4.61
C ASN A 466 -21.95 1.70 3.51
N GLU A 467 -23.25 1.78 3.20
CA GLU A 467 -23.84 1.02 2.08
C GLU A 467 -23.24 1.46 0.75
N GLN A 468 -22.99 2.76 0.55
CA GLN A 468 -22.31 3.26 -0.65
C GLN A 468 -20.88 2.72 -0.76
N LYS A 469 -20.11 2.71 0.34
CA LYS A 469 -18.75 2.14 0.35
C LYS A 469 -18.74 0.63 0.13
N GLU A 470 -19.69 -0.10 0.69
CA GLU A 470 -19.80 -1.54 0.50
C GLU A 470 -20.24 -1.88 -0.94
N ALA A 471 -21.12 -1.08 -1.54
CA ALA A 471 -21.44 -1.17 -2.96
C ALA A 471 -20.20 -0.93 -3.85
N GLU A 472 -19.44 0.14 -3.61
CA GLU A 472 -18.21 0.42 -4.36
C GLU A 472 -17.14 -0.68 -4.23
N LYS A 473 -16.98 -1.26 -3.03
CA LYS A 473 -16.06 -2.39 -2.82
C LYS A 473 -16.52 -3.63 -3.56
N PHE A 474 -17.82 -3.91 -3.53
CA PHE A 474 -18.41 -5.04 -4.24
C PHE A 474 -18.25 -4.88 -5.74
N ASP A 475 -18.56 -3.71 -6.30
CA ASP A 475 -18.45 -3.43 -7.73
C ASP A 475 -17.00 -3.58 -8.22
N LYS A 476 -16.00 -3.14 -7.44
CA LYS A 476 -14.57 -3.39 -7.73
C LYS A 476 -14.21 -4.88 -7.73
N SER A 477 -14.75 -5.63 -6.77
CA SER A 477 -14.54 -7.09 -6.69
C SER A 477 -15.22 -7.82 -7.85
N VAL A 478 -16.42 -7.36 -8.25
CA VAL A 478 -17.17 -7.91 -9.38
C VAL A 478 -16.43 -7.65 -10.68
N ALA A 479 -15.97 -6.43 -10.93
CA ALA A 479 -15.20 -6.09 -12.14
C ALA A 479 -13.94 -6.98 -12.30
N THR A 480 -13.25 -7.27 -11.19
CA THR A 480 -12.08 -8.17 -11.21
C THR A 480 -12.48 -9.61 -11.52
N ALA A 481 -13.58 -10.08 -10.92
CA ALA A 481 -14.09 -11.43 -11.15
C ALA A 481 -14.66 -11.59 -12.57
N GLU A 482 -15.35 -10.59 -13.11
CA GLU A 482 -15.87 -10.55 -14.49
C GLU A 482 -14.74 -10.53 -15.52
N ALA A 483 -13.66 -9.79 -15.26
CA ALA A 483 -12.47 -9.83 -16.10
C ALA A 483 -11.82 -11.23 -16.12
N GLN A 484 -11.84 -11.94 -14.99
CA GLN A 484 -11.37 -13.33 -14.93
C GLN A 484 -12.34 -14.30 -15.61
N ASP A 485 -13.65 -14.14 -15.42
CA ASP A 485 -14.68 -14.93 -16.09
C ASP A 485 -14.59 -14.76 -17.63
N SER A 486 -14.31 -13.56 -18.12
CA SER A 486 -14.07 -13.28 -19.53
C SER A 486 -12.82 -13.99 -20.07
N LYS A 487 -11.72 -14.02 -19.31
CA LYS A 487 -10.51 -14.79 -19.66
C LYS A 487 -10.77 -16.30 -19.67
N ASP A 488 -11.53 -16.80 -18.70
CA ASP A 488 -11.87 -18.21 -18.61
C ASP A 488 -12.79 -18.64 -19.78
N LEU A 489 -13.69 -17.76 -20.23
CA LEU A 489 -14.50 -17.93 -21.46
C LEU A 489 -13.63 -18.00 -22.71
N GLU A 490 -12.74 -17.02 -22.89
CA GLU A 490 -11.83 -16.96 -24.05
C GLU A 490 -10.91 -18.18 -24.10
N ALA A 491 -10.39 -18.63 -22.94
CA ALA A 491 -9.59 -19.84 -22.85
C ALA A 491 -10.38 -21.12 -23.20
N ALA A 492 -11.65 -21.21 -22.80
CA ALA A 492 -12.52 -22.33 -23.13
C ALA A 492 -12.87 -22.36 -24.63
N GLU A 493 -13.05 -21.20 -25.24
CA GLU A 493 -13.28 -21.06 -26.69
C GLU A 493 -12.03 -21.41 -27.49
N LYS A 494 -10.89 -20.83 -27.16
CA LYS A 494 -9.61 -21.13 -27.82
C LYS A 494 -9.25 -22.61 -27.77
N LYS A 495 -9.47 -23.26 -26.62
CA LYS A 495 -9.22 -24.71 -26.49
C LYS A 495 -10.15 -25.54 -27.38
N ALA A 496 -11.42 -25.16 -27.50
CA ALA A 496 -12.36 -25.83 -28.38
C ALA A 496 -11.99 -25.66 -29.87
N ASP A 497 -11.51 -24.47 -30.24
CA ASP A 497 -11.05 -24.17 -31.60
C ASP A 497 -9.77 -24.96 -31.94
N GLU A 498 -8.77 -24.98 -31.05
CA GLU A 498 -7.53 -25.76 -31.22
C GLU A 498 -7.82 -27.26 -31.38
N GLU A 499 -8.70 -27.83 -30.55
CA GLU A 499 -9.09 -29.24 -30.64
C GLU A 499 -9.87 -29.54 -31.94
N THR A 500 -10.67 -28.59 -32.43
CA THR A 500 -11.41 -28.73 -33.70
C THR A 500 -10.50 -28.61 -34.91
N GLU A 501 -9.55 -27.66 -34.91
CA GLU A 501 -8.57 -27.49 -35.99
C GLU A 501 -7.69 -28.73 -36.15
N ASN A 502 -7.28 -29.35 -35.04
CA ASN A 502 -6.48 -30.58 -35.07
C ASN A 502 -7.24 -31.76 -35.69
N LEU A 503 -8.54 -31.88 -35.42
CA LEU A 503 -9.40 -32.88 -36.07
C LEU A 503 -9.53 -32.64 -37.58
N ASN A 504 -9.62 -31.38 -38.01
CA ASN A 504 -9.68 -31.02 -39.43
C ASN A 504 -8.37 -31.35 -40.17
N LYS A 505 -7.21 -31.10 -39.56
CA LYS A 505 -5.90 -31.49 -40.14
C LYS A 505 -5.79 -32.99 -40.36
N GLN A 506 -6.24 -33.80 -39.40
CA GLN A 506 -6.25 -35.26 -39.55
C GLN A 506 -7.18 -35.73 -40.68
N LEU A 507 -8.29 -35.02 -40.95
CA LEU A 507 -9.16 -35.31 -42.08
C LEU A 507 -8.48 -35.00 -43.41
N GLU A 508 -7.74 -33.89 -43.49
CA GLU A 508 -6.96 -33.49 -44.66
C GLU A 508 -5.86 -34.51 -45.03
N ASP A 509 -5.25 -35.16 -44.04
CA ASP A 509 -4.26 -36.22 -44.28
C ASP A 509 -4.86 -37.46 -44.97
N TYR A 510 -6.12 -37.81 -44.66
CA TYR A 510 -6.84 -38.86 -45.39
C TYR A 510 -7.12 -38.48 -46.84
N ASP A 511 -7.48 -37.21 -47.10
CA ASP A 511 -7.68 -36.70 -48.46
C ASP A 511 -6.41 -36.76 -49.30
N LYS A 512 -5.27 -36.34 -48.73
CA LYS A 512 -3.96 -36.47 -49.39
C LYS A 512 -3.62 -37.92 -49.70
N LYS A 513 -3.90 -38.85 -48.77
CA LYS A 513 -3.63 -40.28 -48.95
C LYS A 513 -4.48 -40.89 -50.06
N ILE A 514 -5.76 -40.52 -50.17
CA ILE A 514 -6.65 -40.97 -51.25
C ILE A 514 -6.19 -40.40 -52.59
N SER A 515 -5.86 -39.10 -52.66
CA SER A 515 -5.32 -38.46 -53.88
C SER A 515 -4.06 -39.15 -54.39
N ALA A 516 -3.14 -39.52 -53.51
CA ALA A 516 -1.91 -40.24 -53.86
C ALA A 516 -2.16 -41.66 -54.41
N TYR A 517 -3.29 -42.29 -54.07
CA TYR A 517 -3.70 -43.54 -54.72
C TYR A 517 -4.25 -43.30 -56.12
N THR A 518 -5.06 -42.25 -56.32
CA THR A 518 -5.57 -41.86 -57.65
C THR A 518 -4.44 -41.58 -58.64
N GLU A 519 -3.39 -40.85 -58.23
CA GLU A 519 -2.23 -40.60 -59.10
C GLU A 519 -1.49 -41.89 -59.50
N LYS A 520 -1.45 -42.89 -58.60
CA LYS A 520 -0.86 -44.20 -58.90
C LYS A 520 -1.71 -45.02 -59.87
N PHE A 521 -3.04 -44.86 -59.84
CA PHE A 521 -3.96 -45.45 -60.82
C PHE A 521 -3.66 -44.95 -62.22
N ASP A 522 -3.58 -43.62 -62.38
CA ASP A 522 -3.30 -42.98 -63.67
C ASP A 522 -1.95 -43.41 -64.24
N LYS A 523 -0.94 -43.55 -63.37
CA LYS A 523 0.37 -44.05 -63.77
C LYS A 523 0.34 -45.49 -64.29
N ILE A 524 -0.41 -46.39 -63.65
CA ILE A 524 -0.56 -47.78 -64.11
C ILE A 524 -1.25 -47.82 -65.47
N ASP A 525 -2.27 -47.00 -65.69
CA ASP A 525 -2.96 -46.92 -66.98
C ASP A 525 -2.03 -46.40 -68.10
N GLY A 526 -1.21 -45.40 -67.80
CA GLY A 526 -0.14 -44.95 -68.70
C GLY A 526 0.87 -46.06 -69.04
N GLU A 527 1.31 -46.83 -68.04
CA GLU A 527 2.26 -47.95 -68.25
C GLU A 527 1.66 -49.08 -69.12
N ILE A 528 0.35 -49.36 -69.01
CA ILE A 528 -0.33 -50.34 -69.88
C ILE A 528 -0.40 -49.84 -71.32
N SER A 529 -0.76 -48.57 -71.53
CA SER A 529 -0.83 -47.96 -72.87
C SER A 529 0.53 -48.00 -73.55
N ASP A 530 1.57 -47.48 -72.89
CA ASP A 530 2.94 -47.44 -73.42
C ASP A 530 3.47 -48.82 -73.83
N PHE A 531 3.12 -49.87 -73.07
CA PHE A 531 3.54 -51.23 -73.39
C PHE A 531 2.77 -51.80 -74.59
N SER A 532 1.48 -51.52 -74.70
CA SER A 532 0.64 -51.93 -75.83
C SER A 532 1.14 -51.29 -77.13
N ASP A 533 1.38 -49.98 -77.12
CA ASP A 533 1.84 -49.22 -78.29
C ASP A 533 3.20 -49.74 -78.79
N LYS A 534 4.13 -50.02 -77.87
CA LYS A 534 5.44 -50.62 -78.21
C LYS A 534 5.34 -52.01 -78.85
N GLN A 535 4.32 -52.80 -78.51
CA GLN A 535 4.11 -54.12 -79.10
C GLN A 535 3.40 -54.01 -80.46
N GLU A 536 2.49 -53.06 -80.61
CA GLU A 536 1.86 -52.74 -81.90
C GLU A 536 2.89 -52.24 -82.93
N ASP A 537 3.82 -51.38 -82.51
CA ASP A 537 4.97 -50.96 -83.31
C ASP A 537 5.84 -52.14 -83.78
N LYS A 538 6.06 -53.13 -82.91
CA LYS A 538 6.83 -54.34 -83.26
C LYS A 538 6.08 -55.21 -84.27
N ILE A 539 4.76 -55.36 -84.12
CA ILE A 539 3.91 -56.09 -85.06
C ILE A 539 3.98 -55.41 -86.44
N SER A 540 3.80 -54.09 -86.49
CA SER A 540 3.86 -53.31 -87.74
C SER A 540 5.21 -53.47 -88.44
N LYS A 541 6.33 -53.35 -87.71
CA LYS A 541 7.68 -53.57 -88.26
C LYS A 541 7.90 -55.01 -88.74
N ASN A 542 7.31 -56.00 -88.07
CA ASN A 542 7.42 -57.39 -88.51
C ASN A 542 6.56 -57.66 -89.76
N GLN A 543 5.39 -57.04 -89.86
CA GLN A 543 4.54 -57.07 -91.05
C GLN A 543 5.28 -56.52 -92.27
N GLU A 544 5.92 -55.35 -92.13
CA GLU A 544 6.74 -54.76 -93.20
C GLU A 544 7.87 -55.69 -93.67
N LYS A 545 8.53 -56.40 -92.74
CA LYS A 545 9.56 -57.40 -93.07
C LYS A 545 8.99 -58.62 -93.78
N SER A 546 7.83 -59.09 -93.35
CA SER A 546 7.13 -60.23 -93.98
C SER A 546 6.69 -59.88 -95.39
N ASP A 547 6.17 -58.67 -95.62
CA ASP A 547 5.73 -58.21 -96.95
C ASP A 547 6.92 -58.05 -97.92
N LYS A 548 8.06 -57.51 -97.47
CA LYS A 548 9.31 -57.50 -98.26
C LYS A 548 9.74 -58.91 -98.68
N LYS A 549 9.63 -59.90 -97.78
CA LYS A 549 9.94 -61.30 -98.11
C LYS A 549 8.94 -61.90 -99.11
N ARG A 550 7.65 -61.52 -99.07
CA ARG A 550 6.67 -61.94 -100.09
C ARG A 550 7.09 -61.43 -101.46
N GLU A 551 7.41 -60.14 -101.56
CA GLU A 551 7.86 -59.52 -102.83
C GLU A 551 9.12 -60.20 -103.38
N GLU A 552 10.09 -60.52 -102.52
CA GLU A 552 11.31 -61.24 -102.92
C GLU A 552 11.01 -62.64 -103.49
N ILE A 553 10.14 -63.40 -102.81
CA ILE A 553 9.78 -64.75 -103.23
C ILE A 553 8.91 -64.74 -104.50
N GLU A 554 8.03 -63.75 -104.66
CA GLU A 554 7.22 -63.57 -105.88
C GLU A 554 8.08 -63.22 -107.09
N ARG A 555 9.07 -62.32 -106.95
CA ARG A 555 10.05 -62.04 -108.01
C ARG A 555 10.85 -63.27 -108.39
N LYS A 556 11.27 -64.05 -107.39
CA LYS A 556 12.02 -65.29 -107.61
C LYS A 556 11.17 -66.34 -108.32
N PHE A 557 9.90 -66.48 -107.93
CA PHE A 557 8.94 -67.36 -108.59
C PHE A 557 8.73 -67.00 -110.06
N GLU A 558 8.50 -65.72 -110.40
CA GLU A 558 8.27 -65.32 -111.80
C GLU A 558 9.50 -65.59 -112.67
N SER A 559 10.71 -65.35 -112.13
CA SER A 559 11.97 -65.66 -112.81
C SER A 559 12.17 -67.17 -113.02
N GLU A 560 11.87 -68.00 -112.01
CA GLU A 560 12.03 -69.45 -112.10
C GLU A 560 10.94 -70.09 -113.00
N ARG A 561 9.72 -69.55 -112.98
CA ARG A 561 8.61 -70.00 -113.84
C ARG A 561 8.91 -69.71 -115.30
N SER A 562 9.32 -68.49 -115.64
CA SER A 562 9.67 -68.13 -117.02
C SER A 562 10.82 -68.97 -117.58
N ALA A 563 11.86 -69.23 -116.76
CA ALA A 563 12.96 -70.12 -117.16
C ALA A 563 12.54 -71.60 -117.32
N ALA A 564 11.57 -72.06 -116.53
CA ALA A 564 11.00 -73.40 -116.64
C ALA A 564 10.08 -73.54 -117.87
N GLU A 565 9.25 -72.53 -118.15
CA GLU A 565 8.40 -72.44 -119.35
C GLU A 565 9.26 -72.45 -120.62
N GLU A 566 10.33 -71.66 -120.68
CA GLU A 566 11.23 -71.60 -121.84
C GLU A 566 11.92 -72.96 -122.11
N LYS A 567 12.37 -73.65 -121.05
CA LYS A 567 12.92 -75.01 -121.18
C LYS A 567 11.90 -76.03 -121.63
N ALA A 568 10.68 -75.95 -121.10
CA ALA A 568 9.58 -76.84 -121.49
C ALA A 568 9.19 -76.60 -122.97
N GLU A 569 9.17 -75.35 -123.42
CA GLU A 569 8.89 -74.97 -124.82
C GLU A 569 9.94 -75.53 -125.78
N GLN A 570 11.23 -75.40 -125.43
CA GLN A 570 12.32 -76.00 -126.22
C GLN A 570 12.21 -77.52 -126.30
N ALA A 571 11.90 -78.18 -125.17
CA ALA A 571 11.73 -79.63 -125.12
C ALA A 571 10.52 -80.09 -125.96
N TYR A 572 9.42 -79.33 -125.91
CA TYR A 572 8.23 -79.59 -126.69
C TYR A 572 8.47 -79.41 -128.20
N SER A 573 9.06 -78.28 -128.61
CA SER A 573 9.41 -78.00 -130.01
C SER A 573 10.30 -79.09 -130.61
N LYS A 574 11.27 -79.58 -129.83
CA LYS A 574 12.11 -80.72 -130.24
C LYS A 574 11.28 -81.99 -130.46
N GLY A 575 10.38 -82.32 -129.53
CA GLY A 575 9.48 -83.47 -129.64
C GLY A 575 8.49 -83.36 -130.82
N GLN A 576 8.05 -82.15 -131.16
CA GLN A 576 7.20 -81.88 -132.33
C GLN A 576 8.00 -82.07 -133.62
N SER A 577 9.20 -81.50 -133.71
CA SER A 577 10.08 -81.63 -134.87
C SER A 577 10.45 -83.08 -135.18
N GLU A 578 10.72 -83.89 -134.16
CA GLU A 578 11.02 -85.33 -134.33
C GLU A 578 9.83 -86.11 -134.92
N ARG A 579 8.59 -85.75 -134.54
CA ARG A 579 7.36 -86.36 -135.08
C ARG A 579 7.05 -85.88 -136.49
N ALA A 580 7.25 -84.59 -136.78
CA ALA A 580 7.09 -84.03 -138.13
C ALA A 580 8.06 -84.67 -139.14
N LYS A 581 9.33 -84.88 -138.75
CA LYS A 581 10.31 -85.60 -139.59
C LYS A 581 9.91 -87.04 -139.90
N LYS A 582 9.24 -87.73 -138.97
CA LYS A 582 8.70 -89.08 -139.22
C LYS A 582 7.62 -89.06 -140.30
N VAL A 583 6.72 -88.07 -140.26
CA VAL A 583 5.70 -87.87 -141.31
C VAL A 583 6.39 -87.64 -142.66
N GLU A 584 7.30 -86.68 -142.74
CA GLU A 584 8.04 -86.35 -143.97
C GLU A 584 8.82 -87.53 -144.55
N THR A 585 9.45 -88.35 -143.68
CA THR A 585 10.19 -89.55 -144.09
C THR A 585 9.23 -90.59 -144.71
N ILE A 586 8.06 -90.79 -144.11
CA ILE A 586 7.05 -91.73 -144.63
C ILE A 586 6.49 -91.22 -145.96
N GLU A 587 6.20 -89.93 -146.10
CA GLU A 587 5.73 -89.33 -147.35
C GLU A 587 6.76 -89.47 -148.47
N SER A 588 8.03 -89.21 -148.18
CA SER A 588 9.14 -89.38 -149.14
C SER A 588 9.24 -90.83 -149.63
N GLN A 589 9.15 -91.81 -148.73
CA GLN A 589 9.14 -93.23 -149.08
C GLN A 589 7.89 -93.62 -149.90
N MET A 590 6.75 -92.97 -149.66
CA MET A 590 5.53 -93.17 -150.47
C MET A 590 5.69 -92.61 -151.89
N PHE A 591 6.28 -91.42 -152.04
CA PHE A 591 6.53 -90.81 -153.36
C PHE A 591 7.47 -91.65 -154.23
N GLU A 592 8.54 -92.22 -153.66
CA GLU A 592 9.47 -93.07 -154.42
C GLU A 592 8.80 -94.32 -155.03
N ILE A 593 7.77 -94.86 -154.38
CA ILE A 593 7.01 -96.02 -154.89
C ILE A 593 6.00 -95.57 -155.95
N GLN A 594 5.38 -94.40 -155.78
CA GLN A 594 4.45 -93.81 -156.74
C GLN A 594 5.08 -93.61 -158.12
N ASP A 595 6.33 -93.14 -158.14
CA ASP A 595 7.04 -92.78 -159.38
C ASP A 595 7.50 -94.00 -160.20
N LYS A 596 7.69 -95.16 -159.55
CA LYS A 596 8.30 -96.36 -160.16
C LYS A 596 7.32 -97.46 -160.56
N VAL A 597 6.06 -97.40 -160.11
CA VAL A 597 5.10 -98.50 -160.29
C VAL A 597 3.79 -97.98 -160.90
N GLU A 598 3.51 -98.37 -162.14
CA GLU A 598 2.32 -97.92 -162.92
C GLU A 598 0.96 -98.30 -162.27
N LYS A 599 0.94 -99.19 -161.28
CA LYS A 599 -0.22 -99.52 -160.42
C LYS A 599 0.14 -99.51 -158.93
N TYR A 600 0.89 -98.49 -158.49
CA TYR A 600 1.42 -98.36 -157.12
C TYR A 600 0.35 -98.47 -156.01
N GLU A 601 -0.90 -98.08 -156.27
CA GLU A 601 -1.97 -98.13 -155.25
C GLU A 601 -2.31 -99.57 -154.80
N LYS A 602 -1.98 -100.59 -155.62
CA LYS A 602 -2.13 -102.00 -155.24
C LYS A 602 -0.84 -102.61 -154.67
N ASP A 603 0.24 -101.83 -154.56
CA ASP A 603 1.51 -102.27 -153.99
C ASP A 603 1.39 -102.43 -152.46
N PRO A 604 1.73 -103.60 -151.89
CA PRO A 604 1.62 -103.85 -150.45
C PRO A 604 2.46 -102.90 -149.60
N LYS A 605 3.63 -102.43 -150.11
CA LYS A 605 4.50 -101.50 -149.38
C LYS A 605 3.91 -100.10 -149.35
N TRP A 606 3.30 -99.64 -150.44
CA TRP A 606 2.63 -98.34 -150.46
C TRP A 606 1.40 -98.31 -149.54
N GLN A 607 0.59 -99.36 -149.54
CA GLN A 607 -0.57 -99.48 -148.63
C GLN A 607 -0.16 -99.52 -147.16
N LYS A 608 1.00 -100.12 -146.83
CA LYS A 608 1.57 -100.08 -145.49
C LYS A 608 2.00 -98.68 -145.10
N LEU A 609 2.79 -98.01 -145.95
CA LEU A 609 3.24 -96.64 -145.70
C LEU A 609 2.08 -95.65 -145.57
N LYS A 610 0.99 -95.82 -146.31
CA LYS A 610 -0.23 -95.01 -146.15
C LYS A 610 -0.86 -95.12 -144.76
N LYS A 611 -0.90 -96.33 -144.18
CA LYS A 611 -1.38 -96.53 -142.81
C LYS A 611 -0.40 -95.94 -141.79
N ASP A 612 0.91 -96.13 -142.02
CA ASP A 612 1.96 -95.58 -141.16
C ASP A 612 1.92 -94.04 -141.19
N LEU A 613 1.62 -93.42 -142.33
CA LEU A 613 1.44 -91.97 -142.46
C LEU A 613 0.23 -91.46 -141.69
N GLN A 614 -0.92 -92.16 -141.78
CA GLN A 614 -2.10 -91.81 -140.99
C GLN A 614 -1.85 -91.92 -139.48
N ALA A 615 -1.11 -92.94 -139.04
CA ALA A 615 -0.73 -93.09 -137.64
C ALA A 615 0.25 -92.00 -137.19
N ALA A 616 1.25 -91.67 -138.01
CA ALA A 616 2.23 -90.64 -137.73
C ALA A 616 1.61 -89.23 -137.68
N ASN A 617 0.70 -88.91 -138.62
CA ASN A 617 -0.05 -87.65 -138.59
C ASN A 617 -0.93 -87.55 -137.34
N LYS A 618 -1.60 -88.65 -136.96
CA LYS A 618 -2.41 -88.66 -135.72
C LYS A 618 -1.57 -88.48 -134.46
N ASP A 619 -0.36 -89.06 -134.41
CA ASP A 619 0.58 -88.87 -133.30
C ASP A 619 1.10 -87.43 -133.24
N LEU A 620 1.42 -86.81 -134.39
CA LEU A 620 1.82 -85.41 -134.45
C LEU A 620 0.70 -84.48 -133.98
N THR A 621 -0.52 -84.61 -134.52
CA THR A 621 -1.66 -83.76 -134.12
C THR A 621 -2.01 -83.95 -132.64
N SER A 622 -2.00 -85.19 -132.13
CA SER A 622 -2.27 -85.43 -130.70
C SER A 622 -1.16 -84.90 -129.79
N TYR A 623 0.08 -84.84 -130.27
CA TYR A 623 1.17 -84.20 -129.53
C TYR A 623 0.96 -82.68 -129.54
N GLU A 624 0.68 -82.09 -130.71
CA GLU A 624 0.39 -80.66 -130.93
C GLU A 624 -0.77 -80.13 -130.08
N ASP A 625 -1.88 -80.86 -130.01
CA ASP A 625 -3.03 -80.56 -129.15
C ASP A 625 -2.71 -80.65 -127.64
N GLY A 626 -1.56 -81.25 -127.29
CA GLY A 626 -1.11 -81.50 -125.91
C GLY A 626 -0.15 -80.45 -125.35
N HIS A 627 0.14 -79.36 -126.07
CA HIS A 627 1.12 -78.32 -125.70
C HIS A 627 0.93 -77.78 -124.28
N ASP A 628 -0.22 -77.19 -123.99
CA ASP A 628 -0.48 -76.55 -122.69
C ASP A 628 -0.30 -77.51 -121.50
N LYS A 629 -0.75 -78.77 -121.66
CA LYS A 629 -0.62 -79.80 -120.61
C LYS A 629 0.83 -80.22 -120.39
N PHE A 630 1.66 -80.17 -121.42
CA PHE A 630 3.09 -80.45 -121.31
C PHE A 630 3.79 -79.33 -120.54
N ILE A 631 3.55 -78.07 -120.90
CA ILE A 631 4.13 -76.90 -120.21
C ILE A 631 3.67 -76.85 -118.74
N GLU A 632 2.39 -77.08 -118.46
CA GLU A 632 1.85 -77.13 -117.10
C GLU A 632 2.52 -78.23 -116.25
N LYS A 633 2.73 -79.42 -116.83
CA LYS A 633 3.38 -80.53 -116.13
C LYS A 633 4.84 -80.22 -115.77
N GLU A 634 5.59 -79.60 -116.68
CA GLU A 634 7.01 -79.28 -116.46
C GLU A 634 7.20 -78.10 -115.47
N THR A 635 6.24 -77.17 -115.39
CA THR A 635 6.30 -76.00 -114.49
C THR A 635 5.66 -76.20 -113.11
N ALA A 636 4.93 -77.31 -112.91
CA ALA A 636 4.18 -77.59 -111.67
C ALA A 636 5.05 -77.59 -110.39
N SER A 637 6.32 -78.02 -110.48
CA SER A 637 7.23 -78.07 -109.32
C SER A 637 7.57 -76.68 -108.77
N VAL A 638 7.79 -75.70 -109.64
CA VAL A 638 8.08 -74.31 -109.29
C VAL A 638 6.87 -73.67 -108.59
N SER A 639 5.67 -73.88 -109.13
CA SER A 639 4.41 -73.42 -108.55
C SER A 639 4.12 -74.01 -107.16
N LYS A 640 4.49 -75.27 -106.93
CA LYS A 640 4.32 -75.92 -105.62
C LYS A 640 5.26 -75.35 -104.56
N ASN A 641 6.52 -75.06 -104.93
CA ASN A 641 7.50 -74.49 -104.01
C ASN A 641 7.14 -73.07 -103.58
N TYR A 642 6.69 -72.21 -104.51
CA TYR A 642 6.20 -70.86 -104.21
C TYR A 642 5.08 -70.86 -103.17
N LYS A 643 4.05 -71.71 -103.36
CA LYS A 643 2.94 -71.84 -102.40
C LYS A 643 3.39 -72.28 -101.01
N ALA A 644 4.40 -73.16 -100.92
CA ALA A 644 4.94 -73.62 -99.64
C ALA A 644 5.72 -72.52 -98.90
N GLU A 645 6.54 -71.73 -99.61
CA GLU A 645 7.27 -70.61 -99.02
C GLU A 645 6.34 -69.47 -98.59
N GLN A 646 5.32 -69.15 -99.39
CA GLN A 646 4.31 -68.15 -99.05
C GLN A 646 3.52 -68.53 -97.78
N ALA A 647 3.10 -69.80 -97.69
CA ALA A 647 2.44 -70.33 -96.49
C ALA A 647 3.32 -70.26 -95.24
N LYS A 648 4.65 -70.41 -95.40
CA LYS A 648 5.60 -70.30 -94.29
C LYS A 648 5.72 -68.85 -93.77
N ILE A 649 5.82 -67.86 -94.67
CA ILE A 649 5.82 -66.44 -94.27
C ILE A 649 4.51 -66.08 -93.53
N ASP A 650 3.36 -66.54 -94.03
CA ASP A 650 2.06 -66.31 -93.39
C ASP A 650 2.00 -66.92 -91.98
N SER A 651 2.53 -68.13 -91.82
CA SER A 651 2.59 -68.83 -90.53
C SER A 651 3.49 -68.10 -89.54
N ASP A 652 4.68 -67.66 -89.96
CA ASP A 652 5.64 -66.97 -89.11
C ASP A 652 5.10 -65.59 -88.66
N GLN A 653 4.43 -64.84 -89.54
CA GLN A 653 3.78 -63.57 -89.19
C GLN A 653 2.65 -63.79 -88.17
N LYS A 654 1.76 -64.78 -88.41
CA LYS A 654 0.68 -65.11 -87.49
C LYS A 654 1.20 -65.56 -86.12
N ALA A 655 2.29 -66.32 -86.08
CA ALA A 655 2.92 -66.75 -84.84
C ALA A 655 3.51 -65.56 -84.05
N PHE A 656 4.16 -64.62 -84.73
CA PHE A 656 4.70 -63.42 -84.11
C PHE A 656 3.60 -62.52 -83.53
N GLU A 657 2.55 -62.24 -84.30
CA GLU A 657 1.39 -61.47 -83.84
C GLU A 657 0.70 -62.12 -82.65
N ALA A 658 0.52 -63.45 -82.69
CA ALA A 658 -0.06 -64.18 -81.57
C ALA A 658 0.80 -64.11 -80.30
N ASN A 659 2.14 -64.13 -80.43
CA ASN A 659 3.03 -63.99 -79.29
C ASN A 659 3.01 -62.57 -78.71
N ALA A 660 3.10 -61.53 -79.55
CA ALA A 660 3.03 -60.14 -79.10
C ALA A 660 1.69 -59.83 -78.40
N LYS A 661 0.56 -60.32 -78.95
CA LYS A 661 -0.77 -60.20 -78.30
C LYS A 661 -0.83 -60.94 -76.96
N LYS A 662 -0.19 -62.11 -76.82
CA LYS A 662 -0.08 -62.81 -75.53
C LYS A 662 0.76 -62.03 -74.51
N GLU A 663 1.86 -61.42 -74.93
CA GLU A 663 2.70 -60.58 -74.06
C GLU A 663 1.92 -59.35 -73.55
N VAL A 664 1.16 -58.67 -74.42
CA VAL A 664 0.27 -57.56 -74.02
C VAL A 664 -0.78 -58.04 -73.01
N ALA A 665 -1.45 -59.17 -73.28
CA ALA A 665 -2.44 -59.72 -72.36
C ALA A 665 -1.85 -60.09 -70.99
N ALA A 666 -0.64 -60.65 -70.96
CA ALA A 666 0.06 -61.00 -69.72
C ALA A 666 0.49 -59.75 -68.92
N PHE A 667 1.04 -58.73 -69.59
CA PHE A 667 1.43 -57.48 -68.95
C PHE A 667 0.22 -56.74 -68.39
N LYS A 668 -0.86 -56.64 -69.18
CA LYS A 668 -2.14 -56.07 -68.74
C LYS A 668 -2.70 -56.81 -67.55
N SER A 669 -2.72 -58.14 -67.55
CA SER A 669 -3.20 -58.95 -66.42
C SER A 669 -2.39 -58.71 -65.13
N LYS A 670 -1.06 -58.56 -65.24
CA LYS A 670 -0.20 -58.23 -64.09
C LYS A 670 -0.51 -56.82 -63.54
N LYS A 671 -0.63 -55.83 -64.42
CA LYS A 671 -0.92 -54.45 -64.04
C LYS A 671 -2.34 -54.25 -63.53
N ASP A 672 -3.32 -54.97 -64.07
CA ASP A 672 -4.69 -55.03 -63.54
C ASP A 672 -4.72 -55.64 -62.13
N ALA A 673 -3.84 -56.60 -61.82
CA ALA A 673 -3.71 -57.14 -60.46
C ALA A 673 -3.10 -56.10 -59.49
N GLU A 674 -2.07 -55.35 -59.91
CA GLU A 674 -1.53 -54.20 -59.15
C GLU A 674 -2.61 -53.14 -58.91
N LYS A 675 -3.39 -52.80 -59.95
CA LYS A 675 -4.52 -51.87 -59.91
C LYS A 675 -5.63 -52.33 -58.95
N LYS A 676 -5.93 -53.63 -58.93
CA LYS A 676 -6.92 -54.23 -58.02
C LYS A 676 -6.46 -54.18 -56.56
N ALA A 677 -5.17 -54.42 -56.29
CA ALA A 677 -4.61 -54.28 -54.95
C ALA A 677 -4.67 -52.82 -54.47
N LEU A 678 -4.27 -51.87 -55.32
CA LEU A 678 -4.40 -50.43 -55.07
C LEU A 678 -5.86 -50.00 -54.85
N SER A 679 -6.82 -50.57 -55.60
CA SER A 679 -8.25 -50.33 -55.40
C SER A 679 -8.73 -50.76 -54.02
N ALA A 680 -8.24 -51.90 -53.53
CA ALA A 680 -8.58 -52.40 -52.20
C ALA A 680 -8.02 -51.48 -51.10
N ASP A 681 -6.77 -51.02 -51.26
CA ASP A 681 -6.14 -50.09 -50.32
C ASP A 681 -6.80 -48.70 -50.32
N MET A 682 -7.21 -48.20 -51.50
CA MET A 682 -7.95 -46.94 -51.62
C MET A 682 -9.33 -47.05 -50.95
N LYS A 683 -10.09 -48.12 -51.21
CA LYS A 683 -11.38 -48.36 -50.54
C LYS A 683 -11.24 -48.49 -49.03
N LYS A 684 -10.15 -49.11 -48.56
CA LYS A 684 -9.84 -49.18 -47.13
C LYS A 684 -9.58 -47.79 -46.56
N ALA A 685 -8.81 -46.95 -47.25
CA ALA A 685 -8.58 -45.57 -46.84
C ALA A 685 -9.87 -44.72 -46.85
N GLU A 686 -10.77 -44.91 -47.82
CA GLU A 686 -12.09 -44.28 -47.86
C GLU A 686 -12.99 -44.73 -46.68
N GLN A 687 -12.97 -46.02 -46.34
CA GLN A 687 -13.70 -46.54 -45.19
C GLN A 687 -13.13 -46.01 -43.86
N GLU A 688 -11.81 -45.93 -43.73
CA GLU A 688 -11.13 -45.33 -42.57
C GLU A 688 -11.49 -43.83 -42.45
N LYS A 689 -11.50 -43.08 -43.57
CA LYS A 689 -11.96 -41.68 -43.60
C LYS A 689 -13.41 -41.55 -43.15
N ALA A 690 -14.32 -42.36 -43.68
CA ALA A 690 -15.74 -42.31 -43.32
C ALA A 690 -15.98 -42.70 -41.84
N ALA A 691 -15.19 -43.63 -41.29
CA ALA A 691 -15.21 -43.96 -39.88
C ALA A 691 -14.70 -42.79 -39.03
N PHE A 692 -13.62 -42.15 -39.47
CA PHE A 692 -13.03 -40.98 -38.81
C PHE A 692 -13.97 -39.76 -38.83
N GLU A 693 -14.69 -39.50 -39.93
CA GLU A 693 -15.70 -38.43 -40.02
C GLU A 693 -16.85 -38.63 -39.01
N LYS A 694 -17.28 -39.89 -38.79
CA LYS A 694 -18.26 -40.20 -37.74
C LYS A 694 -17.70 -39.98 -36.34
N ASP A 695 -16.42 -40.28 -36.13
CA ASP A 695 -15.72 -40.04 -34.86
C ASP A 695 -15.51 -38.54 -34.59
N ILE A 696 -15.17 -37.76 -35.62
CA ILE A 696 -15.07 -36.29 -35.55
C ILE A 696 -16.38 -35.70 -35.05
N LYS A 697 -17.53 -36.10 -35.61
CA LYS A 697 -18.84 -35.59 -35.14
C LYS A 697 -19.07 -35.86 -33.65
N LYS A 698 -18.67 -37.02 -33.15
CA LYS A 698 -18.77 -37.35 -31.71
C LYS A 698 -17.79 -36.53 -30.86
N LYS A 699 -16.56 -36.37 -31.34
CA LYS A 699 -15.53 -35.56 -30.66
C LYS A 699 -15.91 -34.08 -30.63
N GLN A 700 -16.39 -33.51 -31.73
CA GLN A 700 -16.94 -32.15 -31.80
C GLN A 700 -18.12 -31.96 -30.84
N ALA A 701 -19.04 -32.93 -30.75
CA ALA A 701 -20.12 -32.89 -29.76
C ALA A 701 -19.59 -32.87 -28.31
N THR A 702 -18.51 -33.63 -28.05
CA THR A 702 -17.86 -33.67 -26.72
C THR A 702 -17.12 -32.38 -26.40
N ILE A 703 -16.40 -31.80 -27.38
CA ILE A 703 -15.73 -30.50 -27.28
C ILE A 703 -16.77 -29.42 -26.95
N ASN A 704 -17.88 -29.37 -27.69
CA ASN A 704 -18.97 -28.43 -27.45
C ASN A 704 -19.64 -28.64 -26.08
N ALA A 705 -19.83 -29.89 -25.64
CA ALA A 705 -20.37 -30.19 -24.32
C ALA A 705 -19.44 -29.71 -23.19
N ASN A 706 -18.12 -29.88 -23.36
CA ASN A 706 -17.11 -29.40 -22.41
C ASN A 706 -17.05 -27.86 -22.37
N LYS A 707 -17.10 -27.19 -23.53
CA LYS A 707 -17.24 -25.72 -23.63
C LYS A 707 -18.49 -25.25 -22.89
N ASN A 708 -19.65 -25.83 -23.18
CA ASN A 708 -20.91 -25.47 -22.53
C ASN A 708 -20.93 -25.73 -21.02
N LYS A 709 -20.27 -26.81 -20.56
CA LYS A 709 -20.11 -27.08 -19.12
C LYS A 709 -19.30 -25.97 -18.45
N LYS A 710 -18.21 -25.53 -19.07
CA LYS A 710 -17.38 -24.42 -18.59
C LYS A 710 -18.16 -23.10 -18.54
N ILE A 711 -18.96 -22.82 -19.57
CA ILE A 711 -19.85 -21.63 -19.59
C ILE A 711 -20.83 -21.67 -18.41
N LYS A 712 -21.50 -22.80 -18.16
CA LYS A 712 -22.42 -22.94 -17.02
C LYS A 712 -21.74 -22.81 -15.65
N GLU A 713 -20.50 -23.30 -15.51
CA GLU A 713 -19.71 -23.09 -14.28
C GLU A 713 -19.48 -21.59 -14.04
N ILE A 714 -19.20 -20.82 -15.10
CA ILE A 714 -18.99 -19.37 -15.05
C ILE A 714 -20.29 -18.63 -14.66
N GLU A 715 -21.40 -18.95 -15.32
CA GLU A 715 -22.73 -18.40 -14.98
C GLU A 715 -23.12 -18.69 -13.52
N GLY A 716 -22.82 -19.89 -13.03
CA GLY A 716 -23.04 -20.27 -11.64
C GLY A 716 -22.22 -19.44 -10.64
N ARG A 717 -20.97 -19.06 -10.99
CA ARG A 717 -20.15 -18.15 -10.17
C ARG A 717 -20.76 -16.76 -10.10
N ALA A 718 -21.32 -16.24 -11.20
CA ALA A 718 -21.98 -14.93 -11.24
C ALA A 718 -23.24 -14.89 -10.35
N ALA A 719 -24.13 -15.88 -10.50
CA ALA A 719 -25.35 -15.96 -9.69
C ALA A 719 -25.06 -16.09 -8.18
N LYS A 720 -24.02 -16.84 -7.81
CA LYS A 720 -23.61 -16.99 -6.41
C LYS A 720 -23.11 -15.68 -5.80
N ARG A 721 -22.36 -14.87 -6.56
CA ARG A 721 -21.89 -13.54 -6.14
C ARG A 721 -23.05 -12.58 -5.87
N GLU A 722 -24.06 -12.58 -6.75
CA GLU A 722 -25.25 -11.73 -6.61
C GLU A 722 -26.11 -12.15 -5.40
N ALA A 723 -26.33 -13.46 -5.21
CA ALA A 723 -27.04 -13.96 -4.05
C ALA A 723 -26.34 -13.59 -2.72
N GLU A 724 -25.01 -13.65 -2.67
CA GLU A 724 -24.22 -13.28 -1.49
C GLU A 724 -24.32 -11.78 -1.19
N ARG A 725 -24.34 -10.91 -2.22
CA ARG A 725 -24.58 -9.46 -2.08
C ARG A 725 -25.92 -9.19 -1.41
N ASN A 726 -26.99 -9.79 -1.95
CA ASN A 726 -28.35 -9.56 -1.48
C ASN A 726 -28.52 -10.07 -0.03
N ALA A 727 -27.94 -11.22 0.30
CA ALA A 727 -27.96 -11.75 1.66
C ALA A 727 -27.27 -10.81 2.68
N LYS A 728 -26.05 -10.33 2.35
CA LYS A 728 -25.29 -9.43 3.23
C LYS A 728 -25.95 -8.05 3.37
N ALA A 729 -26.48 -7.49 2.29
CA ALA A 729 -27.22 -6.22 2.32
C ALA A 729 -28.47 -6.33 3.21
N LYS A 730 -29.23 -7.42 3.08
CA LYS A 730 -30.41 -7.69 3.92
C LYS A 730 -30.04 -7.82 5.41
N GLN A 731 -28.94 -8.48 5.72
CA GLN A 731 -28.46 -8.63 7.10
C GLN A 731 -28.06 -7.29 7.72
N ARG A 732 -27.30 -6.45 6.98
CA ARG A 732 -26.89 -5.11 7.46
C ARG A 732 -28.09 -4.20 7.67
N LYS A 733 -29.06 -4.20 6.74
CA LYS A 733 -30.29 -3.42 6.88
C LYS A 733 -31.11 -3.85 8.09
N ALA A 734 -31.30 -5.15 8.31
CA ALA A 734 -32.01 -5.64 9.48
C ALA A 734 -31.34 -5.23 10.81
N GLN A 735 -30.00 -5.22 10.87
CA GLN A 735 -29.27 -4.79 12.05
C GLN A 735 -29.37 -3.27 12.29
N PHE A 736 -29.31 -2.48 11.22
CA PHE A 736 -29.54 -1.04 11.27
C PHE A 736 -30.96 -0.72 11.74
N ASP A 737 -31.98 -1.34 11.13
CA ASP A 737 -33.40 -1.11 11.46
C ASP A 737 -33.67 -1.42 12.94
N LYS A 738 -33.10 -2.51 13.48
CA LYS A 738 -33.20 -2.85 14.91
C LYS A 738 -32.62 -1.75 15.80
N THR A 739 -31.41 -1.27 15.47
CA THR A 739 -30.69 -0.26 16.28
C THR A 739 -31.39 1.10 16.21
N SER A 740 -31.83 1.50 15.02
CA SER A 740 -32.57 2.74 14.79
C SER A 740 -33.92 2.72 15.51
N ALA A 741 -34.67 1.62 15.43
CA ALA A 741 -35.95 1.48 16.13
C ALA A 741 -35.81 1.60 17.66
N GLU A 742 -34.76 1.03 18.24
CA GLU A 742 -34.51 1.12 19.69
C GLU A 742 -34.19 2.55 20.14
N LYS A 743 -33.37 3.27 19.35
CA LYS A 743 -33.05 4.69 19.62
C LYS A 743 -34.25 5.61 19.42
N ARG A 744 -35.06 5.39 18.37
CA ARG A 744 -36.32 6.12 18.15
C ARG A 744 -37.33 5.88 19.29
N LYS A 745 -37.37 4.67 19.84
CA LYS A 745 -38.20 4.36 21.02
C LYS A 745 -37.72 5.10 22.27
N GLN A 746 -36.41 5.23 22.48
CA GLN A 746 -35.83 6.02 23.56
C GLN A 746 -36.12 7.52 23.39
N LEU A 747 -36.06 8.04 22.15
CA LEU A 747 -36.41 9.43 21.83
C LEU A 747 -37.87 9.71 22.21
N ALA A 748 -38.81 8.89 21.72
CA ALA A 748 -40.23 9.05 22.02
C ALA A 748 -40.54 8.96 23.53
N ALA A 749 -39.81 8.13 24.27
CA ALA A 749 -39.95 8.04 25.73
C ALA A 749 -39.48 9.33 26.43
N LEU A 750 -38.36 9.91 26.01
CA LEU A 750 -37.85 11.18 26.54
C LEU A 750 -38.75 12.36 26.18
N GLU A 751 -39.29 12.40 24.95
CA GLU A 751 -40.26 13.41 24.51
C GLU A 751 -41.52 13.37 25.38
N LYS A 752 -42.08 12.17 25.60
CA LYS A 752 -43.23 11.99 26.50
C LYS A 752 -42.92 12.36 27.96
N GLN A 753 -41.70 12.07 28.42
CA GLN A 753 -41.26 12.45 29.76
C GLN A 753 -41.16 13.98 29.90
N ARG A 754 -40.68 14.67 28.87
CA ARG A 754 -40.64 16.14 28.81
C ARG A 754 -42.04 16.74 28.80
N GLU A 755 -42.95 16.25 27.96
CA GLU A 755 -44.35 16.73 27.95
C GLU A 755 -45.01 16.60 29.34
N THR A 756 -44.77 15.48 30.02
CA THR A 756 -45.29 15.26 31.37
C THR A 756 -44.64 16.21 32.39
N ALA A 757 -43.33 16.47 32.26
CA ALA A 757 -42.59 17.39 33.14
C ALA A 757 -43.00 18.85 32.93
N ASP A 758 -43.22 19.28 31.68
CA ASP A 758 -43.74 20.61 31.32
C ASP A 758 -45.14 20.81 31.93
N ALA A 759 -46.06 19.85 31.75
CA ALA A 759 -47.41 19.92 32.33
C ALA A 759 -47.40 19.96 33.87
N ASN A 760 -46.47 19.26 34.52
CA ASN A 760 -46.32 19.29 35.97
C ASN A 760 -45.67 20.59 36.47
N ALA A 761 -44.73 21.16 35.71
CA ALA A 761 -44.11 22.44 36.02
C ALA A 761 -45.14 23.57 35.97
N GLU A 762 -46.03 23.57 34.97
CA GLU A 762 -47.13 24.53 34.84
C GLU A 762 -48.09 24.45 36.04
N LYS A 763 -48.57 23.26 36.39
CA LYS A 763 -49.42 23.05 37.58
C LYS A 763 -48.75 23.49 38.88
N THR A 764 -47.46 23.26 39.01
CA THR A 764 -46.69 23.66 40.20
C THR A 764 -46.55 25.17 40.26
N ARG A 765 -46.33 25.84 39.11
CA ARG A 765 -46.26 27.29 38.99
C ARG A 765 -47.58 27.95 39.44
N ASP A 766 -48.70 27.44 38.96
CA ASP A 766 -50.03 27.93 39.33
C ASP A 766 -50.31 27.73 40.83
N THR A 767 -49.97 26.56 41.36
CA THR A 767 -50.14 26.24 42.79
C THR A 767 -49.31 27.16 43.68
N LEU A 768 -48.03 27.39 43.34
CA LEU A 768 -47.14 28.25 44.11
C LEU A 768 -47.57 29.73 44.02
N ALA A 769 -48.02 30.18 42.85
CA ALA A 769 -48.57 31.53 42.67
C ALA A 769 -49.80 31.76 43.58
N GLN A 770 -50.73 30.79 43.62
CA GLN A 770 -51.91 30.89 44.47
C GLN A 770 -51.57 30.82 45.97
N GLN A 771 -50.58 30.01 46.36
CA GLN A 771 -50.08 29.99 47.74
C GLN A 771 -49.43 31.33 48.15
N LEU A 772 -48.70 31.98 47.24
CA LEU A 772 -48.09 33.29 47.50
C LEU A 772 -49.16 34.37 47.66
N GLU A 773 -50.18 34.37 46.81
CA GLU A 773 -51.32 35.29 46.90
C GLU A 773 -52.08 35.10 48.22
N ASN A 774 -52.36 33.85 48.61
CA ASN A 774 -52.98 33.54 49.90
C ASN A 774 -52.14 34.02 51.10
N LYS A 775 -50.80 33.89 51.04
CA LYS A 775 -49.91 34.41 52.08
C LYS A 775 -49.93 35.94 52.14
N LYS A 776 -49.92 36.62 50.99
CA LYS A 776 -50.01 38.09 50.90
C LYS A 776 -51.34 38.58 51.48
N ALA A 777 -52.46 37.98 51.08
CA ALA A 777 -53.79 38.31 51.61
C ALA A 777 -53.93 38.07 53.12
N ALA A 778 -53.40 36.96 53.64
CA ALA A 778 -53.43 36.67 55.09
C ALA A 778 -52.57 37.65 55.90
N ALA A 779 -51.45 38.10 55.33
CA ALA A 779 -50.57 39.06 55.97
C ALA A 779 -51.18 40.47 55.97
N GLU A 780 -51.83 40.87 54.87
CA GLU A 780 -52.59 42.12 54.76
C GLU A 780 -53.77 42.16 55.73
N LYS A 781 -54.52 41.06 55.84
CA LYS A 781 -55.60 40.93 56.82
C LYS A 781 -55.11 41.13 58.26
N LYS A 782 -54.00 40.51 58.66
CA LYS A 782 -53.43 40.69 60.01
C LYS A 782 -53.01 42.13 60.30
N VAL A 783 -52.51 42.84 59.29
CA VAL A 783 -52.17 44.27 59.42
C VAL A 783 -53.43 45.11 59.58
N ASN A 784 -54.44 44.89 58.74
CA ASN A 784 -55.72 45.60 58.80
C ASN A 784 -56.46 45.36 60.12
N ASP A 785 -56.52 44.10 60.60
CA ASP A 785 -57.15 43.77 61.89
C ASP A 785 -56.49 44.53 63.06
N LEU A 786 -55.16 44.71 63.01
CA LEU A 786 -54.42 45.45 64.03
C LEU A 786 -54.63 46.97 63.90
N GLU A 787 -54.76 47.51 62.68
CA GLU A 787 -55.11 48.92 62.45
C GLU A 787 -56.51 49.24 62.99
N VAL A 788 -57.49 48.39 62.70
CA VAL A 788 -58.86 48.52 63.24
C VAL A 788 -58.86 48.43 64.78
N ALA A 789 -58.13 47.49 65.36
CA ALA A 789 -58.02 47.35 66.81
C ALA A 789 -57.33 48.55 67.50
N ILE A 790 -56.36 49.19 66.82
CA ILE A 790 -55.71 50.41 67.32
C ILE A 790 -56.70 51.58 67.29
N GLU A 791 -57.50 51.72 66.24
CA GLU A 791 -58.48 52.80 66.12
C GLU A 791 -59.59 52.66 67.17
N GLN A 792 -60.15 51.46 67.35
CA GLN A 792 -61.13 51.18 68.41
C GLN A 792 -60.58 51.47 69.82
N LYS A 793 -59.28 51.23 70.06
CA LYS A 793 -58.64 51.55 71.34
C LYS A 793 -58.42 53.06 71.54
N LYS A 794 -58.24 53.85 70.48
CA LYS A 794 -58.17 55.31 70.61
C LYS A 794 -59.53 55.87 71.01
N ASP A 795 -60.60 55.44 70.34
CA ASP A 795 -61.97 55.90 70.62
C ASP A 795 -62.42 55.53 72.05
N ALA A 796 -62.03 54.35 72.54
CA ALA A 796 -62.28 53.94 73.93
C ALA A 796 -61.46 54.76 74.95
N ASN A 797 -60.25 55.19 74.60
CA ASN A 797 -59.39 55.96 75.49
C ASN A 797 -59.81 57.43 75.59
N GLU A 798 -60.35 58.05 74.53
CA GLU A 798 -60.86 59.44 74.58
C GLU A 798 -62.01 59.59 75.60
N ASN A 799 -62.96 58.66 75.60
CA ASN A 799 -64.07 58.64 76.57
C ASN A 799 -63.62 58.37 78.02
N ALA A 800 -62.51 57.65 78.22
CA ALA A 800 -61.96 57.35 79.54
C ALA A 800 -61.19 58.54 80.14
N ILE A 801 -60.46 59.29 79.32
CA ILE A 801 -59.71 60.49 79.72
C ILE A 801 -60.66 61.55 80.29
N GLU A 802 -61.83 61.74 79.67
CA GLU A 802 -62.78 62.77 80.09
C GLU A 802 -63.46 62.44 81.42
N LYS A 803 -63.74 61.15 81.68
CA LYS A 803 -64.20 60.66 82.99
C LYS A 803 -63.14 60.77 84.08
N GLU A 804 -61.89 60.44 83.79
CA GLU A 804 -60.79 60.58 84.77
C GLU A 804 -60.50 62.05 85.11
N LYS A 805 -60.57 62.97 84.13
CA LYS A 805 -60.45 64.41 84.38
C LYS A 805 -61.54 64.94 85.31
N GLN A 806 -62.81 64.53 85.11
CA GLN A 806 -63.92 64.91 85.98
C GLN A 806 -63.79 64.34 87.40
N ALA A 807 -63.23 63.13 87.54
CA ALA A 807 -62.99 62.50 88.84
C ALA A 807 -61.86 63.20 89.64
N VAL A 808 -60.87 63.79 88.97
CA VAL A 808 -59.82 64.60 89.62
C VAL A 808 -60.42 65.85 90.26
N TYR A 809 -61.31 66.58 89.58
CA TYR A 809 -61.97 67.76 90.17
C TYR A 809 -62.84 67.41 91.38
N ALA A 810 -63.67 66.37 91.31
CA ALA A 810 -64.51 65.92 92.44
C ALA A 810 -63.72 65.39 93.65
N LYS A 811 -62.52 64.86 93.43
CA LYS A 811 -61.60 64.36 94.48
C LYS A 811 -61.05 65.50 95.34
N TYR A 812 -60.74 66.66 94.74
CA TYR A 812 -60.17 67.81 95.47
C TYR A 812 -61.22 68.68 96.16
N GLU A 813 -62.49 68.60 95.74
CA GLU A 813 -63.63 69.26 96.40
C GLU A 813 -63.97 68.60 97.77
N LYS A 814 -63.96 67.25 97.84
CA LYS A 814 -64.14 66.50 99.12
C LYS A 814 -62.95 66.58 100.07
N LYS A 815 -61.75 66.89 99.55
CA LYS A 815 -60.50 66.91 100.31
C LYS A 815 -60.38 68.14 101.23
N ALA A 816 -60.92 69.29 100.81
CA ALA A 816 -60.92 70.52 101.61
C ALA A 816 -61.69 70.42 102.94
N GLU A 817 -62.74 69.59 103.03
CA GLU A 817 -63.51 69.37 104.27
C GLU A 817 -62.85 68.40 105.26
N THR A 818 -61.93 67.54 104.81
CA THR A 818 -61.26 66.54 105.66
C THR A 818 -59.86 66.96 106.15
N ASP A 819 -59.21 67.91 105.46
CA ASP A 819 -57.82 68.29 105.73
C ASP A 819 -57.61 69.05 107.06
N LYS A 820 -58.57 69.86 107.53
CA LYS A 820 -58.44 70.58 108.83
C LYS A 820 -58.37 69.64 110.05
N LYS A 821 -58.91 68.42 109.97
CA LYS A 821 -58.82 67.40 111.04
C LYS A 821 -57.62 66.45 110.88
N ALA A 822 -57.08 66.28 109.67
CA ALA A 822 -55.95 65.37 109.40
C ALA A 822 -54.57 66.01 109.61
N ILE A 823 -54.44 67.34 109.42
CA ILE A 823 -53.17 68.07 109.60
C ILE A 823 -52.64 67.91 111.04
N ASN A 824 -53.51 67.99 112.06
CA ASN A 824 -53.12 67.81 113.46
C ASN A 824 -52.67 66.38 113.80
N ALA A 825 -53.20 65.35 113.14
CA ALA A 825 -52.79 63.96 113.37
C ALA A 825 -51.46 63.59 112.67
N LYS A 826 -51.14 64.28 111.57
CA LYS A 826 -49.98 63.99 110.71
C LYS A 826 -48.68 64.64 111.23
N ILE A 827 -48.78 65.80 111.89
CA ILE A 827 -47.65 66.42 112.61
C ILE A 827 -47.12 65.46 113.69
N ALA A 828 -48.01 64.87 114.50
CA ALA A 828 -47.64 63.92 115.55
C ALA A 828 -47.02 62.60 115.02
N GLN A 829 -47.37 62.18 113.80
CA GLN A 829 -46.85 60.96 113.19
C GLN A 829 -45.45 61.18 112.57
N LEU A 830 -45.20 62.35 111.98
CA LEU A 830 -43.91 62.72 111.38
C LEU A 830 -42.81 62.91 112.44
N GLU A 831 -43.14 63.48 113.60
CA GLU A 831 -42.20 63.60 114.74
C GLU A 831 -41.74 62.23 115.28
N ASN A 832 -42.58 61.21 115.17
CA ASN A 832 -42.29 59.84 115.61
C ASN A 832 -41.49 59.03 114.57
N SER A 833 -41.61 59.37 113.29
CA SER A 833 -40.86 58.80 112.16
C SER A 833 -39.39 59.23 112.14
N SER A 834 -39.11 60.51 112.40
CA SER A 834 -37.72 61.05 112.44
C SER A 834 -36.84 60.34 113.47
N LYS A 835 -37.40 59.85 114.58
CA LYS A 835 -36.66 59.09 115.61
C LYS A 835 -36.30 57.65 115.20
N LYS A 836 -36.98 57.05 114.20
CA LYS A 836 -36.76 55.65 113.77
C LYS A 836 -35.79 55.49 112.59
N MET A 837 -35.53 56.53 111.80
CA MET A 837 -34.73 56.44 110.55
C MET A 837 -33.25 56.06 110.75
N ILE A 838 -32.66 56.31 111.93
CA ILE A 838 -31.26 55.96 112.24
C ILE A 838 -31.09 54.42 112.37
N ALA A 839 -32.10 53.72 112.89
CA ALA A 839 -32.06 52.26 113.07
C ALA A 839 -32.32 51.48 111.76
N GLU A 840 -33.06 52.07 110.81
CA GLU A 840 -33.31 51.47 109.49
C GLU A 840 -32.10 51.59 108.55
N ARG A 841 -31.31 52.68 108.66
CA ARG A 841 -30.06 52.87 107.90
C ARG A 841 -29.09 51.70 108.10
N GLY A 842 -28.89 51.27 109.34
CA GLY A 842 -27.97 50.18 109.67
C GLY A 842 -28.41 48.81 109.12
N LYS A 843 -29.73 48.56 109.00
CA LYS A 843 -30.26 47.31 108.43
C LYS A 843 -30.14 47.28 106.90
N GLU A 844 -30.38 48.40 106.24
CA GLU A 844 -30.29 48.50 104.78
C GLU A 844 -28.84 48.48 104.29
N GLU A 845 -27.92 49.12 105.02
CA GLU A 845 -26.48 49.05 104.73
C GLU A 845 -25.97 47.60 104.84
N ALA A 846 -26.38 46.86 105.88
CA ALA A 846 -26.03 45.44 106.02
C ALA A 846 -26.60 44.57 104.89
N ARG A 847 -27.85 44.83 104.45
CA ARG A 847 -28.48 44.12 103.33
C ARG A 847 -27.74 44.37 102.01
N LEU A 848 -27.45 45.62 101.69
CA LEU A 848 -26.76 46.00 100.45
C LEU A 848 -25.32 45.48 100.40
N ARG A 849 -24.59 45.50 101.53
CA ARG A 849 -23.25 44.88 101.62
C ARG A 849 -23.30 43.36 101.44
N ALA A 850 -24.30 42.69 102.00
CA ALA A 850 -24.48 41.25 101.80
C ALA A 850 -24.85 40.90 100.34
N GLU A 851 -25.69 41.71 99.68
CA GLU A 851 -26.02 41.55 98.27
C GLU A 851 -24.82 41.83 97.35
N LEU A 852 -24.00 42.82 97.68
CA LEU A 852 -22.75 43.10 96.97
C LEU A 852 -21.78 41.91 97.07
N GLU A 853 -21.53 41.39 98.28
CA GLU A 853 -20.62 40.26 98.49
C GLU A 853 -21.11 38.99 97.75
N ALA A 854 -22.42 38.74 97.75
CA ALA A 854 -23.02 37.63 97.01
C ALA A 854 -22.89 37.81 95.48
N ALA A 855 -23.07 39.04 94.97
CA ALA A 855 -22.93 39.34 93.55
C ALA A 855 -21.45 39.30 93.08
N GLU A 856 -20.51 39.68 93.94
CA GLU A 856 -19.07 39.57 93.67
C GLU A 856 -18.66 38.09 93.57
N LYS A 857 -19.03 37.25 94.55
CA LYS A 857 -18.78 35.80 94.51
C LYS A 857 -19.38 35.12 93.27
N LYS A 858 -20.54 35.58 92.81
CA LYS A 858 -21.20 35.06 91.60
C LYS A 858 -20.40 35.34 90.31
N THR A 859 -19.59 36.41 90.30
CA THR A 859 -18.75 36.77 89.14
C THR A 859 -17.67 35.71 88.93
N ASP A 860 -17.01 35.30 90.01
CA ASP A 860 -15.97 34.27 89.97
C ASP A 860 -16.55 32.93 89.53
N THR A 861 -17.73 32.57 90.05
CA THR A 861 -18.42 31.32 89.64
C THR A 861 -18.84 31.32 88.16
N MET A 862 -19.24 32.47 87.61
CA MET A 862 -19.58 32.60 86.18
C MET A 862 -18.34 32.45 85.29
N LYS A 863 -17.22 33.09 85.65
CA LYS A 863 -15.96 32.99 84.90
C LYS A 863 -15.39 31.57 84.91
N GLU A 864 -15.39 30.92 86.07
CA GLU A 864 -14.98 29.50 86.17
C GLU A 864 -15.89 28.57 85.36
N GLY A 865 -17.19 28.86 85.29
CA GLY A 865 -18.15 28.13 84.46
C GLY A 865 -17.84 28.25 82.97
N TRP A 866 -17.57 29.46 82.48
CA TRP A 866 -17.21 29.70 81.08
C TRP A 866 -15.89 29.03 80.70
N GLU A 867 -14.87 29.07 81.55
CA GLU A 867 -13.60 28.39 81.30
C GLU A 867 -13.76 26.86 81.20
N LYS A 868 -14.58 26.27 82.09
CA LYS A 868 -14.89 24.82 82.03
C LYS A 868 -15.64 24.44 80.76
N ASP A 869 -16.58 25.28 80.32
CA ASP A 869 -17.34 25.01 79.10
C ASP A 869 -16.50 25.24 77.83
N ALA A 870 -15.60 26.23 77.81
CA ALA A 870 -14.64 26.45 76.74
C ALA A 870 -13.67 25.26 76.60
N ALA A 871 -13.17 24.72 77.73
CA ALA A 871 -12.33 23.53 77.73
C ALA A 871 -13.07 22.30 77.15
N LYS A 872 -14.36 22.11 77.49
CA LYS A 872 -15.19 21.02 76.93
C LYS A 872 -15.42 21.18 75.43
N ARG A 873 -15.73 22.39 74.95
CA ARG A 873 -15.92 22.67 73.51
C ARG A 873 -14.63 22.44 72.72
N LYS A 874 -13.49 22.89 73.24
CA LYS A 874 -12.17 22.66 72.62
C LYS A 874 -11.83 21.17 72.55
N ALA A 875 -12.03 20.41 73.64
CA ALA A 875 -11.81 18.97 73.64
C ALA A 875 -12.71 18.22 72.63
N ALA A 876 -13.97 18.64 72.51
CA ALA A 876 -14.90 18.07 71.51
C ALA A 876 -14.48 18.42 70.07
N TYR A 877 -13.99 19.64 69.82
CA TYR A 877 -13.44 20.04 68.53
C TYR A 877 -12.20 19.21 68.16
N GLU A 878 -11.23 19.07 69.06
CA GLU A 878 -10.02 18.28 68.84
C GLU A 878 -10.32 16.79 68.56
N ALA A 879 -11.31 16.22 69.25
CA ALA A 879 -11.78 14.86 69.00
C ALA A 879 -12.41 14.71 67.60
N ASN A 880 -13.24 15.67 67.18
CA ASN A 880 -13.85 15.69 65.86
C ASN A 880 -12.82 15.95 64.74
N LEU A 881 -11.81 16.78 65.00
CA LEU A 881 -10.72 17.06 64.07
C LEU A 881 -9.89 15.79 63.80
N LYS A 882 -9.49 15.06 64.85
CA LYS A 882 -8.80 13.76 64.70
C LYS A 882 -9.64 12.72 63.97
N ALA A 883 -10.95 12.71 64.19
CA ALA A 883 -11.85 11.82 63.45
C ALA A 883 -11.95 12.19 61.96
N ALA A 884 -11.98 13.49 61.64
CA ALA A 884 -11.95 14.01 60.28
C ALA A 884 -10.60 13.70 59.59
N GLU A 885 -9.46 13.90 60.26
CA GLU A 885 -8.12 13.55 59.77
C GLU A 885 -8.05 12.08 59.32
N LYS A 886 -8.57 11.17 60.15
CA LYS A 886 -8.58 9.74 59.83
C LYS A 886 -9.45 9.42 58.61
N ARG A 887 -10.59 10.09 58.46
CA ARG A 887 -11.50 9.92 57.30
C ARG A 887 -10.91 10.51 56.03
N GLU A 888 -10.28 11.68 56.13
CA GLU A 888 -9.61 12.34 55.01
C GLU A 888 -8.40 11.54 54.52
N ALA A 889 -7.58 11.01 55.43
CA ALA A 889 -6.47 10.13 55.07
C ALA A 889 -6.95 8.85 54.36
N ALA A 890 -8.04 8.23 54.85
CA ALA A 890 -8.67 7.10 54.19
C ALA A 890 -9.29 7.47 52.83
N ALA A 891 -9.83 8.68 52.70
CA ALA A 891 -10.35 9.21 51.45
C ALA A 891 -9.22 9.46 50.43
N LYS A 892 -8.10 10.06 50.84
CA LYS A 892 -6.88 10.23 50.03
C LYS A 892 -6.32 8.89 49.54
N ALA A 893 -6.23 7.89 50.42
CA ALA A 893 -5.78 6.55 50.03
C ALA A 893 -6.71 5.90 48.99
N LYS A 894 -8.03 6.01 49.17
CA LYS A 894 -9.03 5.52 48.19
C LYS A 894 -8.99 6.30 46.88
N TYR A 895 -8.76 7.61 46.93
CA TYR A 895 -8.62 8.47 45.76
C TYR A 895 -7.43 8.02 44.92
N GLU A 896 -6.25 7.88 45.54
CA GLU A 896 -5.04 7.41 44.84
C GLU A 896 -5.20 5.99 44.29
N GLN A 897 -5.84 5.08 45.03
CA GLN A 897 -6.10 3.73 44.54
C GLN A 897 -7.02 3.73 43.31
N SER A 898 -8.11 4.52 43.35
CA SER A 898 -9.06 4.65 42.24
C SER A 898 -8.45 5.36 41.04
N LYS A 899 -7.66 6.43 41.25
CA LYS A 899 -6.89 7.12 40.21
C LYS A 899 -5.95 6.16 39.49
N ASN A 900 -5.12 5.42 40.25
CA ASN A 900 -4.23 4.40 39.69
C ASN A 900 -4.99 3.31 38.91
N SER A 901 -6.18 2.93 39.37
CA SER A 901 -7.04 1.97 38.64
C SER A 901 -7.57 2.55 37.32
N ILE A 902 -8.03 3.82 37.31
CA ILE A 902 -8.50 4.52 36.10
C ILE A 902 -7.35 4.63 35.10
N GLU A 903 -6.16 5.04 35.55
CA GLU A 903 -4.96 5.13 34.71
C GLU A 903 -4.55 3.75 34.15
N LYS A 904 -4.59 2.69 34.96
CA LYS A 904 -4.30 1.33 34.49
C LYS A 904 -5.30 0.85 33.44
N GLN A 905 -6.58 1.16 33.59
CA GLN A 905 -7.61 0.83 32.61
C GLN A 905 -7.47 1.66 31.33
N TYR A 906 -7.12 2.94 31.45
CA TYR A 906 -6.81 3.81 30.31
C TYR A 906 -5.70 3.21 29.45
N LYS A 907 -4.59 2.78 30.09
CA LYS A 907 -3.49 2.07 29.42
C LYS A 907 -3.96 0.80 28.73
N ALA A 908 -4.68 -0.07 29.44
CA ALA A 908 -5.18 -1.32 28.88
C ALA A 908 -6.10 -1.12 27.67
N LYS A 909 -6.93 -0.06 27.68
CA LYS A 909 -7.80 0.31 26.55
C LYS A 909 -7.01 0.83 25.35
N ILE A 910 -5.97 1.64 25.59
CA ILE A 910 -5.06 2.09 24.53
C ILE A 910 -4.30 0.91 23.92
N ASP A 911 -3.73 0.04 24.74
CA ASP A 911 -3.00 -1.14 24.26
C ASP A 911 -3.90 -2.10 23.47
N ALA A 912 -5.14 -2.31 23.93
CA ALA A 912 -6.13 -3.10 23.22
C ALA A 912 -6.50 -2.47 21.87
N LEU A 913 -6.73 -1.16 21.83
CA LEU A 913 -7.00 -0.41 20.60
C LEU A 913 -5.84 -0.53 19.61
N ILE A 914 -4.60 -0.33 20.08
CA ILE A 914 -3.43 -0.41 19.22
C ILE A 914 -3.23 -1.84 18.73
N LYS A 915 -3.41 -2.85 19.59
CA LYS A 915 -3.34 -4.26 19.20
C LYS A 915 -4.39 -4.60 18.13
N GLU A 916 -5.65 -4.23 18.33
CA GLU A 916 -6.74 -4.43 17.36
C GLU A 916 -6.40 -3.80 16.00
N LYS A 917 -5.97 -2.53 16.00
CA LYS A 917 -5.69 -1.80 14.76
C LYS A 917 -4.38 -2.24 14.09
N SER A 918 -3.40 -2.71 14.86
CA SER A 918 -2.17 -3.32 14.32
C SER A 918 -2.43 -4.65 13.60
N ILE A 919 -3.37 -5.46 14.08
CA ILE A 919 -3.78 -6.72 13.41
C ILE A 919 -4.46 -6.43 12.05
N SER A 920 -5.22 -5.34 11.95
CA SER A 920 -5.85 -4.90 10.69
C SER A 920 -4.85 -4.30 9.68
N PHE A 921 -3.62 -4.01 10.13
CA PHE A 921 -2.55 -3.44 9.32
C PHE A 921 -1.70 -4.55 8.69
N SER A 922 -2.26 -5.29 7.72
CA SER A 922 -1.41 -6.09 6.85
C SER A 922 -0.66 -5.15 5.90
N VAL A 923 0.65 -5.24 5.94
CA VAL A 923 1.54 -4.48 5.07
C VAL A 923 2.20 -5.47 4.13
N GLY A 924 2.46 -5.05 2.89
CA GLY A 924 2.95 -5.94 1.86
C GLY A 924 4.27 -6.61 2.25
N SER A 925 4.70 -7.59 1.46
CA SER A 925 5.98 -8.28 1.68
C SER A 925 7.12 -7.26 1.88
N GLU A 926 7.93 -7.45 2.91
CA GLU A 926 9.11 -6.61 3.19
C GLU A 926 10.18 -6.70 2.10
N PHE A 927 10.04 -7.67 1.21
CA PHE A 927 10.96 -7.96 0.14
C PHE A 927 10.23 -8.09 -1.19
N LYS A 928 10.92 -7.68 -2.24
CA LYS A 928 10.63 -8.08 -3.61
C LYS A 928 11.58 -9.21 -3.98
N GLU A 929 11.04 -10.36 -4.39
CA GLU A 929 11.86 -11.42 -4.97
C GLU A 929 12.36 -10.96 -6.34
N GLU A 930 13.66 -10.77 -6.46
CA GLU A 930 14.36 -10.58 -7.72
C GLU A 930 14.95 -11.94 -8.13
N ARG A 931 14.76 -12.29 -9.41
CA ARG A 931 15.41 -13.45 -10.01
C ARG A 931 16.56 -12.94 -10.87
N ASP A 932 17.78 -13.17 -10.42
CA ASP A 932 18.99 -12.81 -11.12
C ASP A 932 19.54 -14.07 -11.82
N ARG A 933 19.70 -14.03 -13.15
CA ARG A 933 20.25 -15.14 -13.93
C ARG A 933 21.76 -14.90 -14.11
N ASN A 934 22.53 -15.36 -13.14
CA ASN A 934 23.98 -15.13 -13.08
C ASN A 934 24.76 -16.46 -13.14
N PHE A 935 26.08 -16.40 -13.25
CA PHE A 935 26.93 -17.59 -13.20
C PHE A 935 26.88 -18.24 -11.81
N GLU A 936 26.86 -19.57 -11.78
CA GLU A 936 26.89 -20.43 -10.59
C GLU A 936 27.92 -19.90 -9.57
N TYR A 937 27.50 -19.80 -8.30
CA TYR A 937 28.37 -19.27 -7.25
C TYR A 937 29.51 -20.23 -6.94
N SER A 938 30.75 -19.74 -7.07
CA SER A 938 31.94 -20.46 -6.59
C SER A 938 31.93 -20.54 -5.06
N ALA A 939 32.76 -21.41 -4.47
CA ALA A 939 32.98 -21.40 -3.03
C ALA A 939 33.45 -20.02 -2.52
N TYR A 940 34.26 -19.30 -3.30
CA TYR A 940 34.71 -17.94 -2.99
C TYR A 940 33.60 -16.91 -3.09
N THR A 941 32.70 -17.01 -4.07
CA THR A 941 31.51 -16.15 -4.17
C THR A 941 30.61 -16.31 -2.95
N LYS A 942 30.42 -17.55 -2.47
CA LYS A 942 29.63 -17.82 -1.25
C LYS A 942 30.32 -17.23 -0.01
N GLN A 943 31.64 -17.39 0.11
CA GLN A 943 32.41 -16.80 1.21
C GLN A 943 32.37 -15.27 1.19
N LEU A 944 32.55 -14.65 0.01
CA LEU A 944 32.43 -13.20 -0.18
C LEU A 944 31.09 -12.69 0.30
N ASN A 945 29.99 -13.30 -0.17
CA ASN A 945 28.64 -12.92 0.22
C ASN A 945 28.39 -13.09 1.72
N THR A 946 28.91 -14.18 2.32
CA THR A 946 28.78 -14.44 3.77
C THR A 946 29.50 -13.37 4.59
N ILE A 947 30.78 -13.09 4.27
CA ILE A 947 31.58 -12.09 5.01
C ILE A 947 31.00 -10.69 4.80
N LYS A 948 30.51 -10.37 3.60
CA LYS A 948 29.83 -9.12 3.29
C LYS A 948 28.56 -8.97 4.11
N ALA A 949 27.76 -10.04 4.23
CA ALA A 949 26.56 -10.03 5.05
C ALA A 949 26.87 -9.85 6.54
N ASP A 950 27.94 -10.46 7.06
CA ASP A 950 28.38 -10.28 8.44
C ASP A 950 28.88 -8.85 8.71
N ALA A 951 29.65 -8.28 7.77
CA ALA A 951 30.12 -6.90 7.87
C ALA A 951 28.96 -5.89 7.85
N LEU A 952 28.03 -6.03 6.89
CA LEU A 952 26.82 -5.22 6.83
C LEU A 952 25.96 -5.38 8.09
N SER A 953 25.83 -6.60 8.62
CA SER A 953 25.14 -6.83 9.89
C SER A 953 25.82 -6.14 11.07
N ALA A 954 27.15 -6.11 11.10
CA ALA A 954 27.90 -5.38 12.13
C ALA A 954 27.66 -3.86 12.05
N GLN A 955 27.63 -3.28 10.83
CA GLN A 955 27.25 -1.88 10.63
C GLN A 955 25.81 -1.61 11.06
N GLY A 956 24.88 -2.52 10.77
CA GLY A 956 23.50 -2.42 11.24
C GLY A 956 23.39 -2.38 12.76
N MET A 957 24.18 -3.21 13.45
CA MET A 957 24.24 -3.22 14.93
C MET A 957 24.88 -1.95 15.50
N GLU A 958 25.86 -1.37 14.81
CA GLU A 958 26.44 -0.07 15.20
C GLU A 958 25.41 1.05 15.09
N GLN A 959 24.68 1.11 13.98
CA GLN A 959 23.59 2.09 13.81
C GLN A 959 22.48 1.91 14.86
N LEU A 960 22.19 0.67 15.31
CA LEU A 960 21.25 0.44 16.41
C LEU A 960 21.75 0.99 17.75
N LYS A 961 23.05 0.93 18.04
CA LYS A 961 23.63 1.52 19.25
C LYS A 961 23.47 3.05 19.28
N ASP A 962 23.55 3.67 18.11
CA ASP A 962 23.30 5.10 17.92
C ASP A 962 21.80 5.46 17.83
N GLU A 963 20.93 4.47 18.06
CA GLU A 963 19.49 4.57 17.93
C GLU A 963 19.06 5.12 16.55
N ASN A 964 19.76 4.73 15.47
CA ASN A 964 19.43 5.06 14.08
C ASN A 964 18.79 3.84 13.41
N ILE A 965 17.49 3.65 13.66
CA ILE A 965 16.77 2.45 13.24
C ILE A 965 16.64 2.37 11.70
N ALA A 966 16.52 3.52 11.02
CA ALA A 966 16.34 3.56 9.58
C ALA A 966 17.58 3.05 8.83
N GLU A 967 18.77 3.54 9.20
CA GLU A 967 20.00 3.11 8.54
C GLU A 967 20.39 1.68 8.97
N ALA A 968 20.16 1.31 10.24
CA ALA A 968 20.35 -0.07 10.70
C ALA A 968 19.55 -1.07 9.86
N ARG A 969 18.27 -0.75 9.61
CA ARG A 969 17.37 -1.57 8.79
C ARG A 969 17.94 -1.79 7.39
N LYS A 970 18.40 -0.72 6.74
CA LYS A 970 19.00 -0.78 5.41
C LYS A 970 20.21 -1.72 5.39
N TYR A 971 21.13 -1.60 6.35
CA TYR A 971 22.29 -2.49 6.44
C TYR A 971 21.92 -3.96 6.64
N PHE A 972 20.95 -4.29 7.51
CA PHE A 972 20.51 -5.68 7.67
C PHE A 972 19.83 -6.24 6.43
N TYR A 973 19.07 -5.42 5.70
CA TYR A 973 18.50 -5.86 4.44
C TYR A 973 19.54 -6.02 3.32
N ASP A 974 20.53 -5.14 3.24
CA ASP A 974 21.66 -5.28 2.32
C ASP A 974 22.47 -6.55 2.66
N ALA A 975 22.59 -6.89 3.94
CA ALA A 975 23.18 -8.15 4.39
C ALA A 975 22.37 -9.37 3.90
N LEU A 976 21.04 -9.33 3.98
CA LEU A 976 20.16 -10.39 3.44
C LEU A 976 20.15 -10.44 1.91
N TYR A 977 20.43 -9.32 1.24
CA TYR A 977 20.61 -9.28 -0.20
C TYR A 977 21.91 -9.98 -0.63
N ALA A 978 22.98 -9.82 0.17
CA ALA A 978 24.24 -10.55 -0.03
C ALA A 978 24.11 -12.05 0.31
N ASP A 979 23.57 -12.37 1.48
CA ASP A 979 23.28 -13.74 1.92
C ASP A 979 21.91 -13.84 2.61
N MET A 980 20.94 -14.42 1.90
CA MET A 980 19.55 -14.59 2.37
C MET A 980 19.44 -15.43 3.65
N ASN A 981 20.44 -16.28 3.93
CA ASN A 981 20.47 -17.15 5.10
C ASN A 981 21.30 -16.58 6.27
N SER A 982 21.74 -15.32 6.19
CA SER A 982 22.50 -14.66 7.24
C SER A 982 21.69 -14.58 8.54
N LYS A 983 22.10 -15.38 9.54
CA LYS A 983 21.50 -15.35 10.89
C LYS A 983 21.77 -14.00 11.58
N SER A 984 22.96 -13.43 11.36
CA SER A 984 23.36 -12.13 11.89
C SER A 984 22.37 -11.03 11.48
N ALA A 985 22.00 -11.00 10.20
CA ALA A 985 21.06 -10.01 9.67
C ALA A 985 19.62 -10.26 10.15
N GLN A 986 19.16 -11.51 10.18
CA GLN A 986 17.84 -11.87 10.70
C GLN A 986 17.68 -11.49 12.18
N ASN A 987 18.70 -11.76 13.00
CA ASN A 987 18.72 -11.37 14.40
C ASN A 987 18.77 -9.83 14.54
N GLY A 988 19.53 -9.14 13.69
CA GLY A 988 19.58 -7.68 13.65
C GLY A 988 18.22 -7.03 13.36
N LEU A 989 17.44 -7.60 12.43
CA LEU A 989 16.06 -7.15 12.17
C LEU A 989 15.14 -7.34 13.39
N GLN A 990 15.35 -8.39 14.19
CA GLN A 990 14.60 -8.56 15.44
C GLN A 990 15.05 -7.54 16.52
N GLU A 991 16.32 -7.17 16.52
CA GLU A 991 16.89 -6.20 17.46
C GLU A 991 16.39 -4.77 17.21
N ILE A 992 16.00 -4.44 15.96
CA ILE A 992 15.29 -3.19 15.64
C ILE A 992 14.04 -3.02 16.50
N GLU A 993 13.20 -4.06 16.59
CA GLU A 993 11.95 -3.98 17.34
C GLU A 993 12.19 -3.88 18.85
N LYS A 994 13.26 -4.49 19.37
CA LYS A 994 13.66 -4.32 20.78
C LYS A 994 14.17 -2.90 21.06
N THR A 995 14.97 -2.35 20.15
CA THR A 995 15.47 -0.97 20.27
C THR A 995 14.33 0.03 20.20
N ALA A 996 13.39 -0.16 19.26
CA ALA A 996 12.18 0.63 19.14
C ALA A 996 11.32 0.56 20.42
N ALA A 997 11.17 -0.63 21.00
CA ALA A 997 10.48 -0.84 22.26
C ALA A 997 11.14 -0.06 23.42
N ALA A 998 12.46 -0.20 23.58
CA ALA A 998 13.19 0.48 24.64
C ALA A 998 13.13 2.01 24.53
N MET A 999 13.24 2.54 23.30
CA MET A 999 13.06 3.98 23.05
C MET A 999 11.62 4.43 23.34
N PHE A 1000 10.62 3.63 22.95
CA PHE A 1000 9.22 3.94 23.22
C PHE A 1000 8.93 3.94 24.73
N ASP A 1001 9.38 2.92 25.45
CA ASP A 1001 9.20 2.80 26.90
C ASP A 1001 9.87 3.95 27.65
N ARG A 1002 11.05 4.39 27.19
CA ARG A 1002 11.72 5.60 27.70
C ARG A 1002 10.85 6.84 27.50
N ALA A 1003 10.38 7.07 26.28
CA ALA A 1003 9.54 8.23 26.00
C ALA A 1003 8.21 8.20 26.77
N TYR A 1004 7.66 7.00 26.97
CA TYR A 1004 6.47 6.79 27.77
C TYR A 1004 6.70 7.11 29.26
N ALA A 1005 7.82 6.66 29.84
CA ALA A 1005 8.21 7.02 31.20
C ALA A 1005 8.40 8.53 31.36
N ASP A 1006 9.00 9.21 30.38
CA ASP A 1006 9.15 10.67 30.37
C ASP A 1006 7.80 11.38 30.41
N VAL A 1007 6.79 10.91 29.66
CA VAL A 1007 5.40 11.43 29.77
C VAL A 1007 4.83 11.25 31.17
N GLN A 1008 5.03 10.08 31.79
CA GLN A 1008 4.53 9.82 33.14
C GLN A 1008 5.18 10.69 34.21
N ASN A 1009 6.45 11.04 34.02
CA ASN A 1009 7.23 11.87 34.93
C ASN A 1009 7.04 13.38 34.67
N GLY A 1010 6.22 13.75 33.68
CA GLY A 1010 5.93 15.15 33.33
C GLY A 1010 6.95 15.82 32.40
N ASP A 1011 7.96 15.09 31.90
CA ASP A 1011 8.93 15.60 30.92
C ASP A 1011 8.43 15.41 29.48
N ILE A 1012 7.42 16.19 29.13
CA ILE A 1012 6.75 16.14 27.82
C ILE A 1012 7.72 16.49 26.67
N SER A 1013 8.74 17.31 26.93
CA SER A 1013 9.72 17.73 25.91
C SER A 1013 10.69 16.61 25.55
N ALA A 1014 11.25 15.91 26.55
CA ALA A 1014 12.10 14.73 26.33
C ALA A 1014 11.32 13.63 25.61
N ALA A 1015 10.08 13.36 26.04
CA ALA A 1015 9.19 12.40 25.38
C ALA A 1015 8.95 12.75 23.90
N LYS A 1016 8.58 14.00 23.59
CA LYS A 1016 8.33 14.46 22.21
C LYS A 1016 9.55 14.27 21.32
N LYS A 1017 10.77 14.55 21.82
CA LYS A 1017 12.01 14.39 21.06
C LYS A 1017 12.24 12.93 20.64
N VAL A 1018 12.10 11.99 21.58
CA VAL A 1018 12.25 10.55 21.32
C VAL A 1018 11.15 10.05 20.38
N LEU A 1019 9.90 10.48 20.59
CA LEU A 1019 8.78 10.04 19.76
C LEU A 1019 8.82 10.58 18.33
N ILE A 1020 9.23 11.83 18.12
CA ILE A 1020 9.44 12.38 16.78
C ILE A 1020 10.56 11.63 16.06
N LYS A 1021 11.64 11.27 16.76
CA LYS A 1021 12.72 10.44 16.21
C LYS A 1021 12.20 9.06 15.80
N LEU A 1022 11.54 8.34 16.70
CA LEU A 1022 10.92 7.04 16.40
C LEU A 1022 9.93 7.11 15.24
N ARG A 1023 9.10 8.17 15.16
CA ARG A 1023 8.16 8.35 14.06
C ARG A 1023 8.86 8.46 12.70
N LYS A 1024 10.04 9.08 12.65
CA LYS A 1024 10.82 9.24 11.40
C LYS A 1024 11.53 7.95 11.01
N GLU A 1025 11.97 7.16 11.99
CA GLU A 1025 12.82 5.99 11.74
C GLU A 1025 12.07 4.66 11.63
N LEU A 1026 10.92 4.55 12.30
CA LEU A 1026 10.07 3.36 12.20
C LEU A 1026 9.30 3.37 10.88
N THR A 1027 9.29 2.22 10.20
CA THR A 1027 8.36 2.01 9.10
C THR A 1027 6.95 1.86 9.65
N PRO A 1028 5.92 2.13 8.82
CA PRO A 1028 4.54 1.77 9.15
C PRO A 1028 4.36 0.31 9.58
N LYS A 1029 5.23 -0.60 9.10
CA LYS A 1029 5.22 -2.04 9.38
C LYS A 1029 5.60 -2.39 10.82
N SER A 1030 6.29 -1.50 11.52
CA SER A 1030 6.69 -1.74 12.92
C SER A 1030 5.48 -1.77 13.85
N ALA A 1031 5.51 -2.68 14.82
CA ALA A 1031 4.49 -2.78 15.86
C ALA A 1031 4.40 -1.50 16.73
N TYR A 1032 5.49 -0.73 16.79
CA TYR A 1032 5.58 0.50 17.58
C TYR A 1032 5.18 1.75 16.81
N TYR A 1033 5.04 1.71 15.48
CA TYR A 1033 4.74 2.92 14.69
C TYR A 1033 3.40 3.57 15.11
N LEU A 1034 2.34 2.76 15.25
CA LEU A 1034 1.04 3.26 15.73
C LEU A 1034 1.08 3.67 17.21
N ARG A 1035 1.89 3.00 18.05
CA ARG A 1035 2.08 3.34 19.46
C ARG A 1035 2.74 4.71 19.63
N VAL A 1036 3.77 4.97 18.84
CA VAL A 1036 4.48 6.25 18.81
C VAL A 1036 3.54 7.37 18.39
N LEU A 1037 2.78 7.18 17.31
CA LEU A 1037 1.83 8.20 16.86
C LEU A 1037 0.71 8.46 17.90
N ALA A 1038 0.24 7.42 18.58
CA ALA A 1038 -0.72 7.52 19.67
C ALA A 1038 -0.17 8.39 20.83
N LEU A 1039 1.01 8.06 21.32
CA LEU A 1039 1.62 8.79 22.44
C LEU A 1039 1.97 10.24 22.07
N ILE A 1040 2.37 10.50 20.82
CA ILE A 1040 2.56 11.88 20.32
C ILE A 1040 1.28 12.71 20.49
N GLU A 1041 0.10 12.14 20.25
CA GLU A 1041 -1.15 12.88 20.39
C GLU A 1041 -1.48 13.15 21.88
N ASP A 1042 -1.22 12.19 22.77
CA ASP A 1042 -1.39 12.37 24.22
C ASP A 1042 -0.46 13.48 24.76
N THR A 1043 0.74 13.63 24.19
CA THR A 1043 1.65 14.74 24.52
C THR A 1043 1.24 16.11 23.95
N LYS A 1044 0.19 16.17 23.10
CA LYS A 1044 -0.35 17.44 22.55
C LYS A 1044 -1.51 17.99 23.37
N ASP A 1045 -2.29 17.13 24.00
CA ASP A 1045 -3.45 17.54 24.82
C ASP A 1045 -3.03 18.02 26.23
N GLY A 1046 -1.75 17.88 26.59
CA GLY A 1046 -1.15 18.49 27.77
C GLY A 1046 -0.57 19.87 27.47
N GLY A 1047 -1.44 20.87 27.32
CA GLY A 1047 -1.12 22.31 27.37
C GLY A 1047 0.00 22.79 26.44
N ASP A 1048 -0.36 23.26 25.25
CA ASP A 1048 0.05 24.58 24.77
C ASP A 1048 -0.79 24.94 23.53
N SER A 1049 -1.39 26.12 23.61
CA SER A 1049 -2.01 26.87 22.52
C SER A 1049 -0.99 27.18 21.43
N GLU A 1050 -1.44 27.11 20.17
CA GLU A 1050 -0.92 27.85 19.00
C GLU A 1050 0.60 28.03 18.89
N ASP A 1051 1.26 27.15 18.13
CA ASP A 1051 2.15 27.49 17.00
C ASP A 1051 2.60 26.25 16.19
#